data_AF-A0A3D5U9B4-F1
#
_entry.id   AF-A0A3D5U9B4-F1
#
_cell.length_a   1.000
_cell.length_b   1.000
_cell.length_c   1.000
_cell.angle_alpha   90.00
_cell.angle_beta   90.00
_cell.angle_gamma   90.00
#
_symmetry.space_group_name_H-M   'P 1'
#
loop_
_entity.id
_entity.type
_entity.pdbx_description
1 polymer ?
#
loop_
_entity_poly.entity_id
_entity_poly.type
_entity_poly.pdbx_seq_one_letter_code
_entity_poly.pdbx_strand_id
1 'polypeptide(L)'
;MNNKRSNLLAVIILLTVAALFVTGCGKSGSRFENLPPEISITSYEGWTEEFVPATVDTTTDNYSFQQKIFWHATDPDGIITGFAFRILDENMEPIPTPRYEYLSSVEDGLIPDVILQSETLLGNSREGWAYHYLPSADESIPLDDATADRTIWTTQKYAVINFPAADTLGNPANLICHFEVIAIDNRGDIVTKSAWRRFRTDSPRPTCLMDTTKGNPDGKDVGSGIKLKFTMHDSDALMTEHVPYKFEFRMMKINAAGETVAGSMTDWIDTHDSDRIDQYLLTGFTDPPLEYDYTEDGVDLGTITKVEGRATDLAGVMSEPAPDDSTYFITFKVKPGFSPRTLLYHKKIIALGNNHFDDYNSDEYNVDAAPVSLSGGRTRYGTSLFMENVIPEDDTLATAVYSVVHSPNLKIWLRWGWWGEYMNDLTGEYPTHEDFTNSSFPKKVDVVLSDNSTSMNPVNYYSEITHYDIRYDNAPFVFAPFPGSEYNYRDDDGTEWLRLPVSSPLNQSIVLTTDQVEPGLHKFEVRCVDMQGISSKNPAVIDFVVRAQIDPANRNGVLIIDDDENNVNLSPDQAVDDLYMEMARGLGLNDAEIDVVKYSPNGNGSLPMDYRKRKLALGLLQKYRMVIYHSDNPGKSGNLNLENDGLSLFMQNGGNLVISYTHLVKSQLEAISKRTFKPDAGTEPSLIKALGLPNIPKLEEFVNPAAHVYFQKAIGNTQLGYPDVNLRYEKDDPSEWISPVVQGTQGFSNVAYFVEEDGVPLHNGENI
;
A
#
# COMPACT_ATOMS: atom_id res chain seq x y z
N MET A 1 -63.76 74.92 -4.47
CA MET A 1 -62.45 74.36 -4.04
C MET A 1 -62.03 73.07 -4.77
N ASN A 2 -62.74 72.60 -5.81
CA ASN A 2 -62.37 71.35 -6.53
C ASN A 2 -61.49 71.54 -7.79
N ASN A 3 -61.51 72.71 -8.45
CA ASN A 3 -60.74 72.89 -9.71
C ASN A 3 -59.22 73.10 -9.50
N LYS A 4 -58.77 73.54 -8.32
CA LYS A 4 -57.34 73.73 -8.04
C LYS A 4 -56.61 72.42 -7.73
N ARG A 5 -57.30 71.41 -7.18
CA ARG A 5 -56.73 70.08 -6.88
C ARG A 5 -56.63 69.19 -8.13
N SER A 6 -57.59 69.30 -9.04
CA SER A 6 -57.56 68.58 -10.34
C SER A 6 -56.42 69.07 -11.25
N ASN A 7 -56.19 70.38 -11.31
CA ASN A 7 -55.10 70.94 -12.13
C ASN A 7 -53.71 70.62 -11.55
N LEU A 8 -53.56 70.58 -10.22
CA LEU A 8 -52.30 70.22 -9.58
C LEU A 8 -51.98 68.72 -9.80
N LEU A 9 -52.98 67.85 -9.71
CA LEU A 9 -52.83 66.42 -9.98
C LEU A 9 -52.49 66.18 -11.46
N ALA A 10 -53.13 66.90 -12.38
CA ALA A 10 -52.82 66.82 -13.81
C ALA A 10 -51.38 67.26 -14.11
N VAL A 11 -50.91 68.34 -13.47
CA VAL A 11 -49.53 68.82 -13.61
C VAL A 11 -48.52 67.86 -13.00
N ILE A 12 -48.84 67.24 -11.85
CA ILE A 12 -47.98 66.22 -11.23
C ILE A 12 -47.91 64.97 -12.11
N ILE A 13 -49.04 64.50 -12.66
CA ILE A 13 -49.05 63.35 -13.58
C ILE A 13 -48.26 63.68 -14.86
N LEU A 14 -48.41 64.87 -15.41
CA LEU A 14 -47.67 65.31 -16.60
C LEU A 14 -46.16 65.40 -16.31
N LEU A 15 -45.77 65.90 -15.12
CA LEU A 15 -44.38 65.94 -14.66
C LEU A 15 -43.82 64.55 -14.35
N THR A 16 -44.64 63.63 -13.86
CA THR A 16 -44.23 62.24 -13.56
C THR A 16 -44.07 61.44 -14.85
N VAL A 17 -44.96 61.66 -15.84
CA VAL A 17 -44.85 61.08 -17.19
C VAL A 17 -43.64 61.69 -17.92
N ALA A 18 -43.43 63.00 -17.84
CA ALA A 18 -42.23 63.64 -18.39
C ALA A 18 -40.95 63.17 -17.70
N ALA A 19 -40.98 62.98 -16.37
CA ALA A 19 -39.85 62.39 -15.63
C ALA A 19 -39.62 60.94 -16.06
N LEU A 20 -40.65 60.12 -16.27
CA LEU A 20 -40.55 58.76 -16.79
C LEU A 20 -40.02 58.72 -18.24
N PHE A 21 -40.32 59.72 -19.08
CA PHE A 21 -39.73 59.85 -20.42
C PHE A 21 -38.26 60.34 -20.37
N VAL A 22 -37.86 61.09 -19.35
CA VAL A 22 -36.48 61.58 -19.17
C VAL A 22 -35.59 60.57 -18.43
N THR A 23 -36.16 59.74 -17.54
CA THR A 23 -35.45 58.66 -16.83
C THR A 23 -35.60 57.30 -17.51
N GLY A 24 -36.52 57.18 -18.48
CA GLY A 24 -36.71 56.01 -19.34
C GLY A 24 -35.91 56.04 -20.64
N CYS A 25 -34.83 56.84 -20.70
CA CYS A 25 -33.81 56.68 -21.72
C CYS A 25 -32.99 55.44 -21.39
N GLY A 26 -33.03 54.47 -22.30
CA GLY A 26 -32.30 53.22 -22.21
C GLY A 26 -30.81 53.39 -21.97
N LYS A 27 -30.20 52.34 -21.44
CA LYS A 27 -28.75 52.10 -21.52
C LYS A 27 -28.34 52.07 -23.00
N SER A 28 -28.06 53.22 -23.58
CA SER A 28 -27.29 53.35 -24.81
C SER A 28 -26.47 54.63 -24.72
N GLY A 29 -25.45 54.59 -23.86
CA GLY A 29 -24.35 55.53 -23.95
C GLY A 29 -23.37 55.03 -25.01
N SER A 30 -23.66 55.25 -26.29
CA SER A 30 -22.62 55.30 -27.33
C SER A 30 -22.55 56.75 -27.82
N ARG A 31 -21.75 57.57 -27.14
CA ARG A 31 -21.48 58.93 -27.59
C ARG A 31 -20.52 58.96 -28.79
N PHE A 32 -19.98 57.79 -29.15
CA PHE A 32 -19.14 57.50 -30.30
C PHE A 32 -19.58 56.15 -30.88
N GLU A 33 -19.53 55.99 -32.21
CA GLU A 33 -19.67 54.68 -32.86
C GLU A 33 -18.58 53.75 -32.32
N ASN A 34 -18.94 52.50 -32.01
CA ASN A 34 -17.97 51.49 -31.60
C ASN A 34 -17.01 51.22 -32.75
N LEU A 35 -15.70 51.19 -32.48
CA LEU A 35 -14.73 50.78 -33.49
C LEU A 35 -14.45 49.29 -33.30
N PRO A 36 -14.53 48.47 -34.37
CA PRO A 36 -14.29 47.05 -34.25
C PRO A 36 -12.84 46.78 -33.80
N PRO A 37 -12.60 45.69 -33.06
CA PRO A 37 -11.26 45.32 -32.63
C PRO A 37 -10.36 44.92 -33.81
N GLU A 38 -9.05 44.97 -33.59
CA GLU A 38 -8.02 44.46 -34.50
C GLU A 38 -7.30 43.26 -33.87
N ILE A 39 -6.95 42.24 -34.67
CA ILE A 39 -6.26 41.03 -34.21
C ILE A 39 -5.05 40.68 -35.09
N SER A 40 -4.02 40.10 -34.48
CA SER A 40 -2.83 39.57 -35.16
C SER A 40 -2.31 38.31 -34.48
N ILE A 41 -1.75 37.39 -35.27
CA ILE A 41 -0.98 36.24 -34.75
C ILE A 41 0.45 36.72 -34.51
N THR A 42 0.92 36.59 -33.27
CA THR A 42 2.24 37.05 -32.82
C THR A 42 3.31 35.95 -32.91
N SER A 43 2.89 34.71 -33.13
CA SER A 43 3.79 33.60 -33.46
C SER A 43 4.51 33.83 -34.80
N TYR A 44 5.74 33.34 -34.89
CA TYR A 44 6.56 33.44 -36.12
C TYR A 44 6.21 32.33 -37.12
N GLU A 45 5.67 31.22 -36.62
CA GLU A 45 5.38 30.01 -37.37
C GLU A 45 4.19 30.19 -38.34
N GLY A 46 4.25 29.45 -39.43
CA GLY A 46 3.32 29.57 -40.55
C GLY A 46 3.55 30.82 -41.41
N TRP A 47 2.77 30.93 -42.48
CA TRP A 47 2.86 32.06 -43.40
C TRP A 47 1.48 32.49 -43.91
N THR A 48 1.44 33.62 -44.59
CA THR A 48 0.26 34.14 -45.31
C THR A 48 0.71 34.58 -46.70
N GLU A 49 -0.23 34.98 -47.54
CA GLU A 49 0.10 35.59 -48.84
C GLU A 49 0.87 36.91 -48.69
N GLU A 50 0.59 37.68 -47.64
CA GLU A 50 1.18 39.00 -47.37
C GLU A 50 2.48 38.93 -46.55
N PHE A 51 2.75 37.79 -45.90
CA PHE A 51 3.91 37.59 -45.03
C PHE A 51 4.42 36.16 -45.13
N VAL A 52 5.62 36.01 -45.70
CA VAL A 52 6.40 34.77 -45.70
C VAL A 52 7.69 35.02 -44.91
N PRO A 53 7.96 34.27 -43.84
CA PRO A 53 9.20 34.43 -43.10
C PRO A 53 10.43 34.15 -43.99
N ALA A 54 11.49 34.95 -43.87
CA ALA A 54 12.64 34.91 -44.79
C ALA A 54 13.39 33.56 -44.80
N THR A 55 13.18 32.72 -43.79
CA THR A 55 13.79 31.40 -43.65
C THR A 55 12.89 30.25 -44.12
N VAL A 56 11.71 30.54 -44.70
CA VAL A 56 10.69 29.53 -45.02
C VAL A 56 10.48 29.44 -46.53
N ASP A 57 10.74 28.28 -47.11
CA ASP A 57 10.31 27.92 -48.46
C ASP A 57 8.89 27.32 -48.41
N THR A 58 7.91 28.13 -48.82
CA THR A 58 6.49 27.74 -48.88
C THR A 58 6.18 26.53 -49.78
N THR A 59 7.15 26.05 -50.55
CA THR A 59 7.01 24.89 -51.45
C THR A 59 7.67 23.62 -50.93
N THR A 60 8.56 23.69 -49.94
CA THR A 60 9.34 22.52 -49.47
C THR A 60 9.44 22.40 -47.95
N ASP A 61 9.32 23.48 -47.19
CA ASP A 61 9.45 23.43 -45.74
C ASP A 61 8.18 22.92 -45.05
N ASN A 62 8.40 22.02 -44.08
CA ASN A 62 7.38 21.49 -43.20
C ASN A 62 7.60 22.00 -41.77
N TYR A 63 6.50 22.22 -41.06
CA TYR A 63 6.47 22.47 -39.64
C TYR A 63 6.10 21.17 -38.91
N SER A 64 6.57 21.01 -37.67
CA SER A 64 6.03 19.96 -36.80
C SER A 64 4.52 20.11 -36.68
N PHE A 65 3.79 19.00 -36.68
CA PHE A 65 2.33 19.01 -36.61
C PHE A 65 1.78 19.74 -35.37
N GLN A 66 2.50 19.71 -34.25
CA GLN A 66 2.11 20.41 -33.03
C GLN A 66 2.68 21.83 -33.00
N GLN A 67 1.80 22.82 -32.94
CA GLN A 67 2.18 24.24 -32.94
C GLN A 67 1.53 24.99 -31.78
N LYS A 68 2.33 25.79 -31.07
CA LYS A 68 1.82 26.72 -30.05
C LYS A 68 1.66 28.11 -30.66
N ILE A 69 0.41 28.47 -30.98
CA ILE A 69 0.09 29.70 -31.70
C ILE A 69 -0.36 30.77 -30.71
N PHE A 70 0.33 31.91 -30.70
CA PHE A 70 0.01 33.07 -29.88
C PHE A 70 -0.66 34.16 -30.71
N TRP A 71 -1.64 34.84 -30.15
CA TRP A 71 -2.30 35.97 -30.78
C TRP A 71 -2.47 37.15 -29.82
N HIS A 72 -2.66 38.31 -30.42
CA HIS A 72 -2.91 39.56 -29.71
C HIS A 72 -3.99 40.35 -30.45
N ALA A 73 -4.93 40.90 -29.69
CA ALA A 73 -5.93 41.83 -30.18
C ALA A 73 -5.95 43.10 -29.34
N THR A 74 -6.32 44.20 -30.00
CA THR A 74 -6.51 45.51 -29.39
C THR A 74 -7.83 46.10 -29.87
N ASP A 75 -8.54 46.74 -28.97
CA ASP A 75 -9.74 47.52 -29.28
C ASP A 75 -9.38 49.01 -29.12
N PRO A 76 -9.51 49.84 -30.18
CA PRO A 76 -9.20 51.27 -30.13
C PRO A 76 -10.01 52.06 -29.11
N ASP A 77 -11.25 51.65 -28.79
CA ASP A 77 -12.15 52.41 -27.94
C ASP A 77 -12.86 51.59 -26.84
N GLY A 78 -12.48 50.32 -26.66
CA GLY A 78 -12.95 49.44 -25.59
C GLY A 78 -11.93 48.40 -25.13
N ILE A 79 -12.42 47.21 -24.74
CA ILE A 79 -11.61 46.08 -24.28
C ILE A 79 -12.02 44.78 -24.96
N ILE A 80 -11.05 43.92 -25.26
CA ILE A 80 -11.29 42.58 -25.79
C ILE A 80 -11.90 41.69 -24.70
N THR A 81 -13.03 41.05 -24.99
CA THR A 81 -13.73 40.14 -24.06
C THR A 81 -13.64 38.68 -24.43
N GLY A 82 -13.25 38.35 -25.66
CA GLY A 82 -13.07 36.95 -26.07
C GLY A 82 -12.38 36.79 -27.42
N PHE A 83 -11.96 35.56 -27.68
CA PHE A 83 -11.37 35.08 -28.92
C PHE A 83 -12.10 33.82 -29.38
N ALA A 84 -12.21 33.62 -30.68
CA ALA A 84 -12.66 32.34 -31.24
C ALA A 84 -11.68 31.92 -32.33
N PHE A 85 -11.37 30.64 -32.43
CA PHE A 85 -10.48 30.11 -33.47
C PHE A 85 -11.03 28.84 -34.10
N ARG A 86 -10.50 28.51 -35.27
CA ARG A 86 -10.78 27.26 -35.99
C ARG A 86 -9.60 26.83 -36.84
N ILE A 87 -9.62 25.55 -37.22
CA ILE A 87 -8.68 24.95 -38.15
C ILE A 87 -9.44 24.61 -39.42
N LEU A 88 -8.89 25.01 -40.56
CA LEU A 88 -9.42 24.70 -41.89
C LEU A 88 -8.43 23.82 -42.65
N ASP A 89 -8.93 22.92 -43.48
CA ASP A 89 -8.12 22.13 -44.40
C ASP A 89 -7.60 22.96 -45.60
N GLU A 90 -6.98 22.29 -46.57
CA GLU A 90 -6.50 22.91 -47.80
C GLU A 90 -7.66 23.46 -48.67
N ASN A 91 -8.86 22.87 -48.56
CA ASN A 91 -10.05 23.28 -49.28
C ASN A 91 -10.84 24.39 -48.57
N MET A 92 -10.35 24.90 -47.43
CA MET A 92 -11.03 25.89 -46.60
C MET A 92 -12.30 25.36 -45.91
N GLU A 93 -12.38 24.05 -45.67
CA GLU A 93 -13.42 23.44 -44.85
C GLU A 93 -12.94 23.29 -43.39
N PRO A 94 -13.78 23.56 -42.38
CA PRO A 94 -13.40 23.33 -40.99
C PRO A 94 -13.15 21.86 -40.69
N ILE A 95 -12.09 21.58 -39.96
CA ILE A 95 -11.70 20.22 -39.58
C ILE A 95 -11.48 20.09 -38.07
N PRO A 96 -11.95 18.99 -37.45
CA PRO A 96 -11.65 18.69 -36.07
C PRO A 96 -10.18 18.28 -35.94
N THR A 97 -9.56 18.62 -34.81
CA THR A 97 -8.19 18.20 -34.49
C THR A 97 -8.13 17.71 -33.06
N PRO A 98 -7.22 16.79 -32.69
CA PRO A 98 -7.12 16.32 -31.31
C PRO A 98 -7.01 17.47 -30.30
N ARG A 99 -7.83 17.42 -29.24
CA ARG A 99 -8.12 18.49 -28.24
C ARG A 99 -9.17 19.54 -28.65
N TYR A 100 -9.51 19.64 -29.92
CA TYR A 100 -10.57 20.50 -30.47
C TYR A 100 -11.41 19.70 -31.47
N GLU A 101 -11.95 18.58 -31.00
CA GLU A 101 -12.74 17.65 -31.82
C GLU A 101 -14.17 18.16 -32.06
N TYR A 102 -14.69 18.96 -31.11
CA TYR A 102 -16.05 19.46 -31.16
C TYR A 102 -16.08 20.88 -31.72
N LEU A 103 -16.76 21.04 -32.85
CA LEU A 103 -16.83 22.28 -33.60
C LEU A 103 -18.27 22.80 -33.67
N SER A 104 -18.40 24.11 -33.70
CA SER A 104 -19.71 24.77 -33.80
C SER A 104 -20.39 24.61 -35.15
N SER A 105 -21.70 24.42 -35.13
CA SER A 105 -22.57 24.48 -36.30
C SER A 105 -23.57 25.64 -36.19
N VAL A 106 -24.23 25.99 -37.30
CA VAL A 106 -25.30 27.00 -37.29
C VAL A 106 -26.48 26.55 -36.42
N GLU A 107 -26.77 25.25 -36.36
CA GLU A 107 -27.91 24.69 -35.61
C GLU A 107 -27.80 24.92 -34.10
N ASP A 108 -26.58 25.09 -33.60
CA ASP A 108 -26.30 25.28 -32.18
C ASP A 108 -26.68 26.68 -31.67
N GLY A 109 -26.86 27.67 -32.57
CA GLY A 109 -27.20 29.05 -32.20
C GLY A 109 -26.12 29.81 -31.41
N LEU A 110 -24.90 29.25 -31.33
CA LEU A 110 -23.76 29.83 -30.60
C LEU A 110 -22.90 30.77 -31.45
N ILE A 111 -23.06 30.72 -32.77
CA ILE A 111 -22.34 31.57 -33.73
C ILE A 111 -23.14 32.86 -33.96
N PRO A 112 -22.61 34.04 -33.61
CA PRO A 112 -23.29 35.31 -33.90
C PRO A 112 -23.58 35.53 -35.38
N ASP A 113 -24.73 36.13 -35.70
CA ASP A 113 -25.15 36.46 -37.08
C ASP A 113 -24.09 37.27 -37.85
N VAL A 114 -23.34 38.13 -37.14
CA VAL A 114 -22.25 38.94 -37.72
C VAL A 114 -21.13 38.06 -38.31
N ILE A 115 -20.83 36.91 -37.69
CA ILE A 115 -19.85 35.95 -38.21
C ILE A 115 -20.43 35.22 -39.42
N LEU A 116 -21.70 34.79 -39.33
CA LEU A 116 -22.39 34.06 -40.40
C LEU A 116 -22.54 34.88 -41.69
N GLN A 117 -22.60 36.21 -41.59
CA GLN A 117 -22.75 37.12 -42.71
C GLN A 117 -21.43 37.75 -43.19
N SER A 118 -20.31 37.45 -42.54
CA SER A 118 -19.04 38.12 -42.85
C SER A 118 -18.42 37.59 -44.15
N GLU A 119 -18.13 38.48 -45.10
CA GLU A 119 -17.42 38.12 -46.34
C GLU A 119 -15.89 38.14 -46.18
N THR A 120 -15.37 38.66 -45.06
CA THR A 120 -13.94 38.89 -44.84
C THR A 120 -13.24 37.81 -44.01
N LEU A 121 -14.00 36.88 -43.43
CA LEU A 121 -13.47 35.70 -42.74
C LEU A 121 -13.09 34.61 -43.75
N LEU A 122 -12.15 33.75 -43.38
CA LEU A 122 -11.70 32.62 -44.21
C LEU A 122 -12.81 31.55 -44.28
N GLY A 123 -12.53 30.41 -44.92
CA GLY A 123 -13.44 29.28 -44.95
C GLY A 123 -14.50 29.40 -46.06
N ASN A 124 -14.97 28.26 -46.56
CA ASN A 124 -16.16 28.21 -47.43
C ASN A 124 -17.44 28.29 -46.58
N SER A 125 -17.41 27.78 -45.36
CA SER A 125 -18.46 27.93 -44.35
C SER A 125 -18.06 28.96 -43.28
N ARG A 126 -19.06 29.47 -42.54
CA ARG A 126 -18.85 30.36 -41.37
C ARG A 126 -18.98 29.61 -40.04
N GLU A 127 -19.02 28.30 -40.13
CA GLU A 127 -19.11 27.35 -39.03
C GLU A 127 -17.71 26.85 -38.63
N GLY A 128 -17.66 25.95 -37.65
CA GLY A 128 -16.45 25.22 -37.33
C GLY A 128 -15.55 25.85 -36.26
N TRP A 129 -16.05 26.81 -35.48
CA TRP A 129 -15.31 27.39 -34.35
C TRP A 129 -15.22 26.41 -33.18
N ALA A 130 -14.04 26.30 -32.57
CA ALA A 130 -13.78 25.37 -31.48
C ALA A 130 -14.66 25.66 -30.25
N TYR A 131 -15.20 24.61 -29.63
CA TYR A 131 -15.98 24.74 -28.40
C TYR A 131 -15.12 24.86 -27.14
N HIS A 132 -15.66 25.61 -26.19
CA HIS A 132 -15.09 25.81 -24.86
C HIS A 132 -16.19 25.74 -23.81
N TYR A 133 -15.89 25.15 -22.66
CA TYR A 133 -16.75 25.21 -21.48
C TYR A 133 -16.84 26.65 -20.97
N LEU A 134 -18.05 27.06 -20.57
CA LEU A 134 -18.24 28.30 -19.83
C LEU A 134 -17.62 28.19 -18.43
N PRO A 135 -17.25 29.32 -17.79
CA PRO A 135 -16.75 29.29 -16.41
C PRO A 135 -17.75 28.63 -15.45
N SER A 136 -17.32 27.58 -14.75
CA SER A 136 -18.13 26.77 -13.83
C SER A 136 -19.10 25.76 -14.49
N ALA A 137 -18.95 25.48 -15.78
CA ALA A 137 -19.67 24.38 -16.42
C ALA A 137 -19.30 23.03 -15.78
N ASP A 138 -20.24 22.08 -15.84
CA ASP A 138 -19.97 20.70 -15.46
C ASP A 138 -19.18 20.00 -16.57
N GLU A 139 -17.85 19.89 -16.40
CA GLU A 139 -16.95 19.27 -17.38
C GLU A 139 -17.13 17.74 -17.50
N SER A 140 -18.04 17.13 -16.73
CA SER A 140 -18.44 15.73 -16.93
C SER A 140 -19.43 15.53 -18.09
N ILE A 141 -20.06 16.61 -18.57
CA ILE A 141 -20.95 16.59 -19.74
C ILE A 141 -20.13 16.94 -21.00
N PRO A 142 -20.01 16.03 -21.99
CA PRO A 142 -19.25 16.26 -23.21
C PRO A 142 -19.64 17.54 -23.98
N LEU A 143 -18.67 18.17 -24.66
CA LEU A 143 -18.88 19.43 -25.40
C LEU A 143 -19.79 19.30 -26.63
N ASP A 144 -19.98 18.10 -27.19
CA ASP A 144 -20.96 17.84 -28.25
C ASP A 144 -22.40 17.73 -27.74
N ASP A 145 -22.61 17.46 -26.45
CA ASP A 145 -23.94 17.47 -25.85
C ASP A 145 -24.49 18.90 -25.78
N ALA A 146 -25.67 19.12 -26.37
CA ALA A 146 -26.34 20.43 -26.39
C ALA A 146 -26.76 20.94 -25.01
N THR A 147 -26.75 20.07 -23.99
CA THR A 147 -27.01 20.43 -22.59
C THR A 147 -25.77 20.93 -21.84
N ALA A 148 -24.58 20.79 -22.42
CA ALA A 148 -23.36 21.35 -21.86
C ALA A 148 -23.37 22.89 -21.94
N ASP A 149 -22.95 23.55 -20.87
CA ASP A 149 -22.76 25.00 -20.84
C ASP A 149 -21.51 25.38 -21.66
N ARG A 150 -21.69 25.58 -22.97
CA ARG A 150 -20.62 25.74 -23.97
C ARG A 150 -20.68 27.09 -24.71
N THR A 151 -19.53 27.52 -25.25
CA THR A 151 -19.35 28.75 -26.03
C THR A 151 -18.24 28.59 -27.06
N ILE A 152 -18.22 29.41 -28.11
CA ILE A 152 -17.08 29.52 -29.05
C ILE A 152 -15.99 30.49 -28.57
N TRP A 153 -16.28 31.24 -27.50
CA TRP A 153 -15.42 32.32 -27.02
C TRP A 153 -14.51 31.86 -25.87
N THR A 154 -13.20 32.05 -26.03
CA THR A 154 -12.18 31.84 -25.01
C THR A 154 -11.48 33.14 -24.63
N THR A 155 -10.96 33.23 -23.40
CA THR A 155 -10.09 34.34 -22.97
C THR A 155 -8.61 34.01 -23.13
N GLN A 156 -8.27 32.82 -23.61
CA GLN A 156 -6.89 32.41 -23.84
C GLN A 156 -6.26 33.23 -24.97
N LYS A 157 -4.96 33.52 -24.83
CA LYS A 157 -4.16 34.29 -25.82
C LYS A 157 -3.27 33.40 -26.68
N TYR A 158 -3.37 32.09 -26.50
CA TYR A 158 -2.68 31.08 -27.27
C TYR A 158 -3.44 29.77 -27.22
N ALA A 159 -3.18 28.89 -28.19
CA ALA A 159 -3.61 27.50 -28.18
C ALA A 159 -2.47 26.60 -28.65
N VAL A 160 -2.43 25.36 -28.16
CA VAL A 160 -1.59 24.29 -28.73
C VAL A 160 -2.46 23.52 -29.72
N ILE A 161 -2.12 23.62 -31.00
CA ILE A 161 -2.86 23.01 -32.11
C ILE A 161 -2.09 21.78 -32.58
N ASN A 162 -2.78 20.67 -32.76
CA ASN A 162 -2.25 19.45 -33.37
C ASN A 162 -2.80 19.37 -34.80
N PHE A 163 -2.06 19.88 -35.78
CA PHE A 163 -2.49 19.81 -37.17
C PHE A 163 -2.44 18.37 -37.68
N PRO A 164 -3.37 17.96 -38.56
CA PRO A 164 -3.28 16.65 -39.18
C PRO A 164 -2.04 16.56 -40.08
N ALA A 165 -1.38 15.41 -40.06
CA ALA A 165 -0.25 15.08 -40.92
C ALA A 165 -0.35 13.66 -41.48
N ALA A 166 -1.58 13.16 -41.62
CA ALA A 166 -1.86 11.79 -42.07
C ALA A 166 -2.93 11.76 -43.16
N ASP A 167 -2.82 10.79 -44.08
CA ASP A 167 -3.90 10.47 -45.01
C ASP A 167 -5.08 9.78 -44.30
N THR A 168 -6.15 9.49 -45.04
CA THR A 168 -7.35 8.82 -44.50
C THR A 168 -7.10 7.40 -43.98
N LEU A 169 -5.91 6.83 -44.23
CA LEU A 169 -5.48 5.51 -43.78
C LEU A 169 -4.47 5.59 -42.62
N GLY A 170 -4.14 6.80 -42.14
CA GLY A 170 -3.15 7.01 -41.07
C GLY A 170 -1.69 6.95 -41.53
N ASN A 171 -1.41 7.05 -42.83
CA ASN A 171 -0.03 7.13 -43.32
C ASN A 171 0.49 8.57 -43.26
N PRO A 172 1.78 8.78 -42.95
CA PRO A 172 2.39 10.11 -43.00
C PRO A 172 2.14 10.83 -44.33
N ALA A 173 1.58 12.04 -44.26
CA ALA A 173 1.29 12.88 -45.41
C ALA A 173 1.51 14.35 -45.07
N ASN A 174 2.14 15.08 -45.98
CA ASN A 174 2.32 16.52 -45.81
C ASN A 174 1.02 17.22 -46.16
N LEU A 175 0.29 17.69 -45.14
CA LEU A 175 -0.99 18.37 -45.31
C LEU A 175 -0.84 19.88 -45.10
N ILE A 176 -1.69 20.64 -45.77
CA ILE A 176 -1.78 22.09 -45.61
C ILE A 176 -3.04 22.42 -44.82
N CYS A 177 -2.86 23.11 -43.69
CA CYS A 177 -3.94 23.59 -42.84
C CYS A 177 -3.86 25.10 -42.67
N HIS A 178 -5.00 25.73 -42.36
CA HIS A 178 -5.10 27.13 -42.03
C HIS A 178 -5.63 27.28 -40.60
N PHE A 179 -4.91 28.01 -39.76
CA PHE A 179 -5.42 28.43 -38.45
C PHE A 179 -5.97 29.84 -38.59
N GLU A 180 -7.22 30.04 -38.18
CA GLU A 180 -7.89 31.33 -38.17
C GLU A 180 -8.34 31.70 -36.76
N VAL A 181 -8.16 32.96 -36.37
CA VAL A 181 -8.61 33.51 -35.09
C VAL A 181 -9.25 34.89 -35.25
N ILE A 182 -10.30 35.12 -34.47
CA ILE A 182 -11.05 36.37 -34.37
C ILE A 182 -11.17 36.83 -32.91
N ALA A 183 -11.50 38.10 -32.70
CA ALA A 183 -11.76 38.67 -31.38
C ALA A 183 -13.11 39.39 -31.33
N ILE A 184 -13.69 39.46 -30.14
CA ILE A 184 -14.89 40.22 -29.82
C ILE A 184 -14.60 41.21 -28.69
N ASP A 185 -15.18 42.41 -28.80
CA ASP A 185 -15.07 43.44 -27.77
C ASP A 185 -16.22 43.42 -26.74
N ASN A 186 -16.10 44.27 -25.72
CA ASN A 186 -17.08 44.40 -24.65
C ASN A 186 -18.42 45.04 -25.04
N ARG A 187 -18.56 45.46 -26.29
CA ARG A 187 -19.78 46.01 -26.89
C ARG A 187 -20.40 45.07 -27.94
N GLY A 188 -19.75 43.95 -28.23
CA GLY A 188 -20.23 42.89 -29.11
C GLY A 188 -19.76 43.00 -30.56
N ASP A 189 -18.92 43.98 -30.91
CA ASP A 189 -18.36 44.04 -32.26
C ASP A 189 -17.17 43.08 -32.41
N ILE A 190 -17.08 42.51 -33.61
CA ILE A 190 -16.10 41.49 -34.00
C ILE A 190 -15.14 42.09 -35.01
N VAL A 191 -13.91 41.59 -35.03
CA VAL A 191 -12.87 42.02 -35.98
C VAL A 191 -13.38 42.02 -37.43
N THR A 192 -12.98 43.04 -38.21
CA THR A 192 -13.36 43.15 -39.62
C THR A 192 -12.50 42.29 -40.55
N LYS A 193 -11.29 41.94 -40.14
CA LYS A 193 -10.37 41.00 -40.84
C LYS A 193 -9.85 40.03 -39.80
N SER A 194 -9.98 38.73 -40.04
CA SER A 194 -9.41 37.71 -39.15
C SER A 194 -7.88 37.67 -39.29
N ALA A 195 -7.22 37.20 -38.24
CA ALA A 195 -5.82 36.82 -38.32
C ALA A 195 -5.73 35.33 -38.65
N TRP A 196 -4.91 34.97 -39.63
CA TRP A 196 -4.73 33.58 -40.01
C TRP A 196 -3.29 33.28 -40.44
N ARG A 197 -2.92 32.01 -40.37
CA ARG A 197 -1.63 31.48 -40.84
C ARG A 197 -1.86 30.12 -41.52
N ARG A 198 -1.10 29.86 -42.58
CA ARG A 198 -0.99 28.57 -43.26
C ARG A 198 0.17 27.79 -42.66
N PHE A 199 -0.05 26.49 -42.46
CA PHE A 199 0.94 25.53 -42.00
C PHE A 199 0.96 24.36 -42.97
N ARG A 200 2.15 23.96 -43.41
CA ARG A 200 2.35 22.64 -44.00
C ARG A 200 3.00 21.78 -42.92
N THR A 201 2.36 20.70 -42.55
CA THR A 201 2.78 19.89 -41.41
C THR A 201 3.15 18.47 -41.82
N ASP A 202 4.16 17.94 -41.16
CA ASP A 202 4.55 16.54 -41.21
C ASP A 202 4.66 15.94 -39.81
N SER A 203 4.59 14.62 -39.76
CA SER A 203 4.82 13.81 -38.57
C SER A 203 5.39 12.46 -39.02
N PRO A 204 6.55 12.04 -38.51
CA PRO A 204 7.09 10.71 -38.76
C PRO A 204 6.18 9.62 -38.19
N ARG A 205 6.29 8.40 -38.72
CA ARG A 205 5.49 7.28 -38.19
C ARG A 205 5.90 6.97 -36.73
N PRO A 206 4.96 6.92 -35.77
CA PRO A 206 5.27 6.54 -34.39
C PRO A 206 5.46 5.02 -34.28
N THR A 207 6.07 4.59 -33.17
CA THR A 207 6.22 3.18 -32.79
C THR A 207 5.32 2.87 -31.59
N CYS A 208 4.57 1.77 -31.67
CA CYS A 208 3.78 1.26 -30.54
C CYS A 208 4.54 0.13 -29.85
N LEU A 209 4.76 0.27 -28.55
CA LEU A 209 5.37 -0.74 -27.69
C LEU A 209 4.28 -1.41 -26.88
N MET A 210 4.21 -2.73 -26.99
CA MET A 210 3.29 -3.56 -26.23
C MET A 210 4.00 -4.28 -25.09
N ASP A 211 3.40 -4.21 -23.91
CA ASP A 211 3.78 -5.00 -22.74
C ASP A 211 2.53 -5.33 -21.91
N THR A 212 2.71 -5.98 -20.78
CA THR A 212 1.72 -6.02 -19.70
C THR A 212 2.17 -5.10 -18.57
N THR A 213 1.27 -4.74 -17.68
CA THR A 213 1.64 -4.00 -16.45
C THR A 213 2.56 -4.81 -15.52
N LYS A 214 2.71 -6.11 -15.76
CA LYS A 214 3.60 -7.02 -15.02
C LYS A 214 4.78 -7.56 -15.85
N GLY A 215 5.09 -6.88 -16.96
CA GLY A 215 6.20 -7.22 -17.87
C GLY A 215 5.84 -8.29 -18.89
N ASN A 216 6.74 -8.48 -19.87
CA ASN A 216 6.42 -9.26 -21.06
C ASN A 216 6.42 -10.77 -20.73
N PRO A 217 5.31 -11.48 -20.95
CA PRO A 217 5.25 -12.92 -20.72
C PRO A 217 6.20 -13.73 -21.59
N ASP A 218 6.54 -13.25 -22.78
CA ASP A 218 7.44 -13.87 -23.75
C ASP A 218 7.11 -15.35 -24.02
N GLY A 219 5.84 -15.61 -24.36
CA GLY A 219 5.32 -16.93 -24.70
C GLY A 219 5.03 -17.87 -23.51
N LYS A 220 5.23 -17.42 -22.26
CA LYS A 220 4.97 -18.22 -21.05
C LYS A 220 3.48 -18.34 -20.72
N ASP A 221 3.19 -19.25 -19.78
CA ASP A 221 1.86 -19.45 -19.21
C ASP A 221 1.42 -18.21 -18.42
N VAL A 222 0.21 -17.70 -18.70
CA VAL A 222 -0.47 -16.61 -17.99
C VAL A 222 -1.85 -17.05 -17.51
N GLY A 223 -2.42 -16.33 -16.55
CA GLY A 223 -3.83 -16.49 -16.17
C GLY A 223 -4.80 -15.95 -17.23
N SER A 224 -6.08 -16.27 -17.07
CA SER A 224 -7.23 -15.71 -17.82
C SER A 224 -7.58 -14.27 -17.42
N GLY A 225 -6.59 -13.49 -16.99
CA GLY A 225 -6.71 -12.12 -16.54
C GLY A 225 -5.35 -11.47 -16.71
N ILE A 226 -5.24 -10.57 -17.68
CA ILE A 226 -4.01 -9.88 -18.03
C ILE A 226 -4.32 -8.42 -18.33
N LYS A 227 -3.46 -7.51 -17.88
CA LYS A 227 -3.60 -6.09 -18.14
C LYS A 227 -2.51 -5.64 -19.11
N LEU A 228 -2.95 -5.28 -20.31
CA LEU A 228 -2.10 -4.75 -21.35
C LEU A 228 -1.61 -3.36 -20.97
N LYS A 229 -0.41 -3.03 -21.42
CA LYS A 229 0.19 -1.71 -21.31
C LYS A 229 0.75 -1.30 -22.66
N PHE A 230 0.42 -0.10 -23.08
CA PHE A 230 0.84 0.50 -24.33
C PHE A 230 1.78 1.67 -24.07
N THR A 231 2.76 1.87 -24.94
CA THR A 231 3.61 3.06 -24.92
C THR A 231 3.89 3.48 -26.34
N MET A 232 3.84 4.78 -26.61
CA MET A 232 4.16 5.33 -27.91
C MET A 232 5.53 5.98 -27.87
N HIS A 233 6.38 5.66 -28.84
CA HIS A 233 7.60 6.41 -29.11
C HIS A 233 7.41 7.17 -30.41
N ASP A 234 7.57 8.48 -30.32
CA ASP A 234 7.47 9.40 -31.44
C ASP A 234 8.83 10.07 -31.66
N SER A 235 9.19 10.28 -32.92
CA SER A 235 10.45 10.93 -33.32
C SER A 235 10.26 12.38 -33.76
N ASP A 236 9.04 12.92 -33.64
CA ASP A 236 8.73 14.31 -33.91
C ASP A 236 9.61 15.28 -33.13
N ALA A 237 10.30 16.16 -33.87
CA ALA A 237 11.11 17.20 -33.29
C ALA A 237 10.22 18.23 -32.58
N LEU A 238 10.65 18.69 -31.39
CA LEU A 238 9.96 19.70 -30.56
C LEU A 238 8.78 19.20 -29.72
N MET A 239 8.41 17.92 -29.78
CA MET A 239 7.51 17.33 -28.79
C MET A 239 8.24 17.09 -27.46
N THR A 240 7.76 17.73 -26.39
CA THR A 240 8.29 17.52 -25.03
C THR A 240 7.67 16.31 -24.33
N GLU A 241 6.52 15.83 -24.81
CA GLU A 241 5.78 14.70 -24.24
C GLU A 241 5.19 13.85 -25.39
N HIS A 242 5.54 12.56 -25.47
CA HIS A 242 4.98 11.62 -26.44
C HIS A 242 3.55 11.22 -26.02
N VAL A 243 2.58 12.08 -26.32
CA VAL A 243 1.17 11.86 -25.96
C VAL A 243 0.47 11.17 -27.14
N PRO A 244 -0.01 9.93 -26.97
CA PRO A 244 -0.81 9.26 -27.98
C PRO A 244 -2.20 9.89 -28.06
N TYR A 245 -2.78 9.94 -29.26
CA TYR A 245 -4.20 10.24 -29.43
C TYR A 245 -5.06 9.05 -29.01
N LYS A 246 -4.64 7.84 -29.41
CA LYS A 246 -5.24 6.57 -29.01
C LYS A 246 -4.29 5.39 -29.21
N PHE A 247 -4.59 4.28 -28.57
CA PHE A 247 -4.06 2.97 -28.93
C PHE A 247 -5.18 2.09 -29.45
N GLU A 248 -4.80 1.17 -30.32
CA GLU A 248 -5.68 0.10 -30.76
C GLU A 248 -4.93 -1.21 -30.64
N PHE A 249 -5.65 -2.28 -30.30
CA PHE A 249 -5.08 -3.61 -30.28
C PHE A 249 -6.03 -4.64 -30.87
N ARG A 250 -5.49 -5.79 -31.25
CA ARG A 250 -6.28 -6.95 -31.65
C ARG A 250 -5.62 -8.21 -31.15
N MET A 251 -6.41 -9.26 -30.97
CA MET A 251 -5.94 -10.54 -30.49
C MET A 251 -6.11 -11.59 -31.57
N MET A 252 -5.23 -12.59 -31.57
CA MET A 252 -5.39 -13.79 -32.37
C MET A 252 -4.73 -14.99 -31.69
N LYS A 253 -5.11 -16.19 -32.13
CA LYS A 253 -4.39 -17.42 -31.80
C LYS A 253 -3.43 -17.74 -32.95
N ILE A 254 -2.20 -18.15 -32.62
CA ILE A 254 -1.22 -18.65 -33.58
C ILE A 254 -0.90 -20.13 -33.29
N ASN A 255 -0.62 -20.90 -34.33
CA ASN A 255 -0.19 -22.29 -34.20
C ASN A 255 1.33 -22.41 -33.98
N ALA A 256 1.84 -23.63 -33.85
CA ALA A 256 3.27 -23.89 -33.68
C ALA A 256 4.16 -23.44 -34.86
N ALA A 257 3.58 -23.19 -36.04
CA ALA A 257 4.28 -22.65 -37.21
C ALA A 257 4.23 -21.11 -37.27
N GLY A 258 3.56 -20.45 -36.31
CA GLY A 258 3.38 -18.99 -36.28
C GLY A 258 2.21 -18.50 -37.13
N GLU A 259 1.41 -19.39 -37.72
CA GLU A 259 0.29 -19.03 -38.56
C GLU A 259 -0.95 -18.73 -37.70
N THR A 260 -1.72 -17.70 -38.09
CA THR A 260 -2.96 -17.35 -37.41
C THR A 260 -4.03 -18.44 -37.61
N VAL A 261 -4.63 -18.89 -36.51
CA VAL A 261 -5.74 -19.83 -36.52
C VAL A 261 -6.97 -19.12 -37.08
N ALA A 262 -7.56 -19.70 -38.13
CA ALA A 262 -8.70 -19.12 -38.82
C ALA A 262 -9.87 -18.82 -37.86
N GLY A 263 -10.39 -17.59 -37.90
CA GLY A 263 -11.52 -17.15 -37.09
C GLY A 263 -11.17 -16.71 -35.66
N SER A 264 -9.90 -16.81 -35.23
CA SER A 264 -9.48 -16.37 -33.88
C SER A 264 -9.12 -14.89 -33.78
N MET A 265 -9.00 -14.22 -34.92
CA MET A 265 -8.54 -12.85 -35.01
C MET A 265 -9.68 -11.88 -34.77
N THR A 266 -9.51 -11.00 -33.80
CA THR A 266 -10.49 -9.96 -33.45
C THR A 266 -10.36 -8.76 -34.39
N ASP A 267 -11.40 -7.92 -34.42
CA ASP A 267 -11.28 -6.55 -34.92
C ASP A 267 -10.34 -5.73 -34.02
N TRP A 268 -9.94 -4.56 -34.50
CA TRP A 268 -9.17 -3.59 -33.71
C TRP A 268 -10.08 -2.98 -32.63
N ILE A 269 -9.61 -3.03 -31.39
CA ILE A 269 -10.28 -2.50 -30.20
C ILE A 269 -9.58 -1.20 -29.82
N ASP A 270 -10.35 -0.13 -29.66
CA ASP A 270 -9.86 1.22 -29.38
C ASP A 270 -9.84 1.52 -27.87
N THR A 271 -8.78 2.18 -27.39
CA THR A 271 -8.64 2.56 -25.97
C THR A 271 -8.92 4.04 -25.70
N HIS A 272 -9.32 4.85 -26.69
CA HIS A 272 -9.51 6.29 -26.56
C HIS A 272 -10.49 6.68 -25.43
N ASP A 273 -11.61 5.98 -25.33
CA ASP A 273 -12.65 6.24 -24.31
C ASP A 273 -12.44 5.46 -23.00
N SER A 274 -11.29 4.79 -22.84
CA SER A 274 -10.96 4.07 -21.61
C SER A 274 -10.47 5.04 -20.53
N ASP A 275 -10.78 4.74 -19.26
CA ASP A 275 -10.26 5.49 -18.08
C ASP A 275 -8.74 5.71 -18.13
N ARG A 276 -8.03 4.75 -18.74
CA ARG A 276 -6.59 4.82 -19.03
C ARG A 276 -6.33 4.38 -20.45
N ILE A 277 -6.10 5.34 -21.34
CA ILE A 277 -5.81 5.06 -22.76
C ILE A 277 -4.60 4.14 -22.95
N ASP A 278 -3.64 4.15 -22.02
CA ASP A 278 -2.40 3.38 -22.06
C ASP A 278 -2.53 1.95 -21.51
N GLN A 279 -3.71 1.55 -21.02
CA GLN A 279 -3.92 0.25 -20.37
C GLN A 279 -5.26 -0.38 -20.74
N TYR A 280 -5.29 -1.70 -20.85
CA TYR A 280 -6.54 -2.42 -21.10
C TYR A 280 -6.58 -3.75 -20.35
N LEU A 281 -7.65 -4.01 -19.61
CA LEU A 281 -7.84 -5.26 -18.88
C LEU A 281 -8.52 -6.29 -19.81
N LEU A 282 -7.88 -7.44 -20.01
CA LEU A 282 -8.45 -8.59 -20.70
C LEU A 282 -8.71 -9.70 -19.69
N THR A 283 -9.91 -10.29 -19.72
CA THR A 283 -10.26 -11.44 -18.88
C THR A 283 -11.06 -12.48 -19.64
N GLY A 284 -11.34 -13.64 -19.04
CA GLY A 284 -12.30 -14.59 -19.60
C GLY A 284 -13.73 -14.05 -19.76
N PHE A 285 -14.03 -12.88 -19.17
CA PHE A 285 -15.36 -12.24 -19.19
C PHE A 285 -15.39 -10.91 -19.95
N THR A 286 -14.27 -10.47 -20.54
CA THR A 286 -14.28 -9.29 -21.41
C THR A 286 -14.90 -9.61 -22.77
N ASP A 287 -15.24 -8.57 -23.53
CA ASP A 287 -15.63 -8.72 -24.92
C ASP A 287 -14.59 -8.02 -25.81
N PRO A 288 -13.82 -8.75 -26.63
CA PRO A 288 -13.76 -10.22 -26.73
C PRO A 288 -13.14 -10.90 -25.49
N PRO A 289 -13.49 -12.17 -25.22
CA PRO A 289 -12.97 -12.90 -24.07
C PRO A 289 -11.55 -13.42 -24.32
N LEU A 290 -10.77 -13.50 -23.24
CA LEU A 290 -9.46 -14.13 -23.26
C LEU A 290 -9.59 -15.66 -23.18
N GLU A 291 -9.61 -16.32 -24.33
CA GLU A 291 -9.79 -17.78 -24.42
C GLU A 291 -8.54 -18.57 -24.00
N TYR A 292 -8.74 -19.77 -23.45
CA TYR A 292 -7.65 -20.65 -23.04
C TYR A 292 -6.88 -21.25 -24.23
N ASP A 293 -5.56 -21.43 -24.05
CA ASP A 293 -4.67 -22.22 -24.92
C ASP A 293 -4.51 -23.68 -24.44
N TYR A 294 -5.29 -24.05 -23.42
CA TYR A 294 -5.34 -25.37 -22.80
C TYR A 294 -6.79 -25.82 -22.65
N THR A 295 -7.01 -27.13 -22.56
CA THR A 295 -8.27 -27.67 -22.02
C THR A 295 -8.41 -27.34 -20.54
N GLU A 296 -9.62 -27.50 -19.99
CA GLU A 296 -9.86 -27.34 -18.54
C GLU A 296 -8.96 -28.26 -17.69
N ASP A 297 -8.65 -29.46 -18.18
CA ASP A 297 -7.73 -30.42 -17.55
C ASP A 297 -6.23 -30.04 -17.70
N GLY A 298 -5.92 -28.92 -18.35
CA GLY A 298 -4.56 -28.41 -18.53
C GLY A 298 -3.79 -29.05 -19.69
N VAL A 299 -4.47 -29.65 -20.67
CA VAL A 299 -3.83 -30.20 -21.88
C VAL A 299 -3.64 -29.10 -22.92
N ASP A 300 -2.42 -28.93 -23.41
CA ASP A 300 -2.05 -27.91 -24.41
C ASP A 300 -2.81 -28.13 -25.73
N LEU A 301 -3.48 -27.08 -26.23
CA LEU A 301 -4.22 -27.11 -27.49
C LEU A 301 -3.32 -26.87 -28.71
N GLY A 302 -2.04 -26.58 -28.50
CA GLY A 302 -1.09 -26.27 -29.57
C GLY A 302 -1.24 -24.85 -30.13
N THR A 303 -1.91 -23.96 -29.39
CA THR A 303 -2.11 -22.55 -29.72
C THR A 303 -1.34 -21.64 -28.77
N ILE A 304 -1.03 -20.43 -29.24
CA ILE A 304 -0.47 -19.33 -28.45
C ILE A 304 -1.32 -18.10 -28.72
N THR A 305 -1.65 -17.34 -27.69
CA THR A 305 -2.31 -16.04 -27.84
C THR A 305 -1.27 -14.99 -28.23
N LYS A 306 -1.53 -14.27 -29.33
CA LYS A 306 -0.77 -13.09 -29.76
C LYS A 306 -1.67 -11.87 -29.65
N VAL A 307 -1.16 -10.80 -29.07
CA VAL A 307 -1.82 -9.49 -29.06
C VAL A 307 -0.94 -8.52 -29.82
N GLU A 308 -1.49 -7.88 -30.85
CA GLU A 308 -0.81 -6.88 -31.67
C GLU A 308 -1.41 -5.50 -31.39
N GLY A 309 -0.56 -4.49 -31.31
CA GLY A 309 -0.93 -3.13 -30.94
C GLY A 309 -0.44 -2.12 -31.95
N ARG A 310 -1.18 -1.02 -32.06
CA ARG A 310 -0.80 0.17 -32.83
C ARG A 310 -1.16 1.42 -32.06
N ALA A 311 -0.39 2.47 -32.25
CA ALA A 311 -0.62 3.78 -31.68
C ALA A 311 -0.97 4.77 -32.78
N THR A 312 -1.86 5.70 -32.49
CA THR A 312 -2.10 6.88 -33.33
C THR A 312 -1.63 8.10 -32.55
N ASP A 313 -0.76 8.90 -33.14
CA ASP A 313 -0.34 10.16 -32.51
C ASP A 313 -1.39 11.26 -32.68
N LEU A 314 -1.11 12.42 -32.10
CA LEU A 314 -1.99 13.59 -32.19
C LEU A 314 -2.03 14.23 -33.59
N ALA A 315 -1.16 13.83 -34.53
CA ALA A 315 -1.21 14.24 -35.93
C ALA A 315 -2.14 13.33 -36.77
N GLY A 316 -2.62 12.24 -36.18
CA GLY A 316 -3.41 11.21 -36.86
C GLY A 316 -2.55 10.16 -37.57
N VAL A 317 -1.22 10.21 -37.45
CA VAL A 317 -0.35 9.20 -38.05
C VAL A 317 -0.37 7.95 -37.19
N MET A 318 -0.59 6.82 -37.85
CA MET A 318 -0.75 5.53 -37.21
C MET A 318 0.56 4.74 -37.33
N SER A 319 0.97 4.09 -36.26
CA SER A 319 2.09 3.15 -36.28
C SER A 319 1.73 1.94 -37.15
N GLU A 320 2.71 1.37 -37.83
CA GLU A 320 2.52 0.22 -38.72
C GLU A 320 3.12 -1.02 -38.06
N PRO A 321 2.31 -1.99 -37.61
CA PRO A 321 2.82 -3.21 -37.01
C PRO A 321 3.67 -3.97 -38.02
N ALA A 322 4.96 -4.12 -37.74
CA ALA A 322 5.82 -5.00 -38.52
C ALA A 322 5.64 -6.44 -38.01
N PRO A 323 5.29 -7.42 -38.88
CA PRO A 323 4.96 -8.79 -38.46
C PRO A 323 6.06 -9.50 -37.66
N ASP A 324 7.31 -9.14 -37.94
CA ASP A 324 8.53 -9.74 -37.36
C ASP A 324 9.16 -8.88 -36.26
N ASP A 325 8.55 -7.75 -35.90
CA ASP A 325 9.06 -6.85 -34.88
C ASP A 325 8.31 -7.05 -33.56
N SER A 326 8.98 -7.69 -32.60
CA SER A 326 8.45 -8.00 -31.27
C SER A 326 8.12 -6.76 -30.42
N THR A 327 8.39 -5.55 -30.89
CA THR A 327 7.95 -4.33 -30.21
C THR A 327 6.44 -4.11 -30.31
N TYR A 328 5.81 -4.53 -31.41
CA TYR A 328 4.38 -4.29 -31.70
C TYR A 328 3.45 -5.36 -31.17
N PHE A 329 3.98 -6.43 -30.58
CA PHE A 329 3.16 -7.54 -30.11
C PHE A 329 3.74 -8.24 -28.90
N ILE A 330 2.85 -8.88 -28.14
CA ILE A 330 3.21 -9.83 -27.08
C ILE A 330 2.59 -11.19 -27.38
N THR A 331 3.24 -12.24 -26.88
CA THR A 331 2.75 -13.61 -26.97
C THR A 331 2.72 -14.25 -25.59
N PHE A 332 1.71 -15.10 -25.36
CA PHE A 332 1.57 -15.85 -24.12
C PHE A 332 0.59 -17.01 -24.30
N LYS A 333 0.61 -17.97 -23.37
CA LYS A 333 -0.37 -19.06 -23.32
C LYS A 333 -1.32 -18.90 -22.14
N VAL A 334 -2.61 -18.78 -22.42
CA VAL A 334 -3.63 -18.59 -21.37
C VAL A 334 -3.99 -19.95 -20.78
N LYS A 335 -3.70 -20.16 -19.49
CA LYS A 335 -3.86 -21.47 -18.83
C LYS A 335 -4.84 -21.41 -17.65
N PRO A 336 -5.77 -22.38 -17.53
CA PRO A 336 -6.70 -22.43 -16.41
C PRO A 336 -6.01 -22.91 -15.12
N GLY A 337 -6.70 -22.71 -14.00
CA GLY A 337 -6.32 -23.27 -12.71
C GLY A 337 -5.33 -22.45 -11.88
N PHE A 338 -4.83 -21.32 -12.39
CA PHE A 338 -4.04 -20.38 -11.60
C PHE A 338 -4.92 -19.67 -10.55
N SER A 339 -4.38 -19.53 -9.34
CA SER A 339 -5.00 -18.80 -8.23
C SER A 339 -3.92 -18.16 -7.38
N PRO A 340 -4.18 -17.01 -6.74
CA PRO A 340 -3.19 -16.37 -5.89
C PRO A 340 -3.07 -17.10 -4.54
N ARG A 341 -1.94 -16.93 -3.85
CA ARG A 341 -1.74 -17.41 -2.48
C ARG A 341 -1.65 -16.25 -1.51
N THR A 342 -2.53 -16.23 -0.52
CA THR A 342 -2.54 -15.19 0.54
C THR A 342 -1.53 -15.54 1.63
N LEU A 343 -0.83 -14.52 2.16
CA LEU A 343 0.13 -14.69 3.25
C LEU A 343 -0.19 -13.74 4.40
N LEU A 344 -0.02 -14.22 5.63
CA LEU A 344 0.03 -13.37 6.82
C LEU A 344 1.48 -13.02 7.13
N TYR A 345 1.75 -11.73 7.35
CA TYR A 345 3.09 -11.28 7.70
C TYR A 345 3.25 -11.26 9.21
N HIS A 346 3.46 -12.45 9.80
CA HIS A 346 3.51 -12.65 11.26
C HIS A 346 4.44 -11.69 12.01
N LYS A 347 5.58 -11.30 11.41
CA LYS A 347 6.49 -10.29 11.98
C LYS A 347 5.92 -8.86 12.05
N LYS A 348 4.88 -8.59 11.25
CA LYS A 348 4.15 -7.33 11.16
C LYS A 348 2.78 -7.42 11.86
N ILE A 349 2.49 -8.53 12.53
CA ILE A 349 1.32 -8.68 13.40
C ILE A 349 1.74 -8.30 14.81
N ILE A 350 1.24 -7.16 15.28
CA ILE A 350 1.76 -6.46 16.46
C ILE A 350 0.61 -6.13 17.42
N ALA A 351 0.84 -6.31 18.71
CA ALA A 351 -0.04 -5.85 19.78
C ALA A 351 0.58 -4.64 20.50
N LEU A 352 -0.24 -3.66 20.86
CA LEU A 352 0.17 -2.54 21.70
C LEU A 352 -0.91 -2.28 22.76
N GLY A 353 -0.50 -2.17 24.01
CA GLY A 353 -1.38 -1.85 25.13
C GLY A 353 -0.59 -1.83 26.44
N ASN A 354 -1.28 -1.73 27.58
CA ASN A 354 -0.60 -1.75 28.88
C ASN A 354 0.08 -3.08 29.20
N ASN A 355 -0.32 -4.16 28.52
CA ASN A 355 0.24 -5.50 28.71
C ASN A 355 1.08 -5.98 27.51
N HIS A 356 1.30 -5.13 26.50
CA HIS A 356 2.07 -5.43 25.29
C HIS A 356 2.86 -4.21 24.86
N PHE A 357 4.13 -4.15 25.23
CA PHE A 357 5.05 -3.15 24.74
C PHE A 357 6.51 -3.54 25.00
N ASP A 358 7.38 -3.06 24.12
CA ASP A 358 8.81 -2.98 24.34
C ASP A 358 9.17 -1.50 24.57
N ASP A 359 10.08 -1.25 25.51
CA ASP A 359 10.63 0.09 25.75
C ASP A 359 11.76 0.43 24.77
N TYR A 360 12.10 -0.46 23.82
CA TYR A 360 13.17 -0.28 22.83
C TYR A 360 12.70 -0.64 21.43
N ASN A 361 13.16 0.09 20.42
CA ASN A 361 12.92 -0.27 19.02
C ASN A 361 13.95 -1.31 18.59
N SER A 362 13.59 -2.60 18.70
CA SER A 362 14.47 -3.67 18.23
C SER A 362 14.67 -3.53 16.72
N ASP A 363 15.91 -3.60 16.22
CA ASP A 363 16.22 -3.51 14.78
C ASP A 363 15.60 -4.68 13.98
N GLU A 364 15.05 -5.71 14.65
CA GLU A 364 14.19 -6.73 14.05
C GLU A 364 12.85 -6.15 13.52
N TYR A 365 12.44 -4.98 14.02
CA TYR A 365 11.26 -4.21 13.59
C TYR A 365 11.55 -3.20 12.49
N ASN A 366 12.47 -3.46 11.54
CA ASN A 366 12.53 -2.70 10.28
C ASN A 366 11.31 -3.00 9.37
N VAL A 367 10.13 -3.05 9.99
CA VAL A 367 8.85 -2.76 9.43
C VAL A 367 8.75 -1.25 9.43
N ASP A 368 8.28 -0.66 8.34
CA ASP A 368 7.79 0.71 8.32
C ASP A 368 7.04 1.02 9.64
N ALA A 369 7.65 1.86 10.49
CA ALA A 369 7.20 2.30 11.82
C ALA A 369 6.27 1.33 12.60
N ALA A 370 6.85 0.44 13.43
CA ALA A 370 6.07 -0.28 14.45
C ALA A 370 5.17 0.69 15.23
N PRO A 371 3.92 0.31 15.58
CA PRO A 371 3.01 1.20 16.27
C PRO A 371 3.61 1.65 17.61
N VAL A 372 3.53 2.95 17.89
CA VAL A 372 4.08 3.57 19.11
C VAL A 372 3.00 4.22 19.96
N SER A 373 3.23 4.23 21.26
CA SER A 373 2.49 5.05 22.21
C SER A 373 3.43 5.79 23.13
N LEU A 374 3.01 6.99 23.58
CA LEU A 374 3.72 7.74 24.61
C LEU A 374 3.02 7.50 25.94
N SER A 375 3.71 6.87 26.90
CA SER A 375 3.19 6.62 28.23
C SER A 375 4.27 6.88 29.28
N GLY A 376 3.94 7.66 30.32
CA GLY A 376 4.88 7.99 31.40
C GLY A 376 6.16 8.70 30.94
N GLY A 377 6.11 9.45 29.82
CA GLY A 377 7.27 10.15 29.25
C GLY A 377 8.23 9.24 28.47
N ARG A 378 7.86 7.98 28.20
CA ARG A 378 8.62 7.05 27.37
C ARG A 378 7.86 6.66 26.11
N THR A 379 8.61 6.35 25.06
CA THR A 379 8.07 5.74 23.85
C THR A 379 7.98 4.24 24.05
N ARG A 380 6.79 3.69 23.86
CA ARG A 380 6.51 2.26 23.91
C ARG A 380 6.20 1.76 22.52
N TYR A 381 6.92 0.74 22.08
CA TYR A 381 6.76 0.08 20.80
C TYR A 381 5.88 -1.16 20.98
N GLY A 382 5.03 -1.47 20.00
CA GLY A 382 4.21 -2.68 20.06
C GLY A 382 5.07 -3.96 19.98
N THR A 383 4.63 -5.01 20.66
CA THR A 383 5.28 -6.33 20.66
C THR A 383 4.59 -7.28 19.70
N SER A 384 5.32 -8.27 19.21
CA SER A 384 4.68 -9.42 18.55
C SER A 384 3.84 -10.23 19.54
N LEU A 385 2.80 -10.88 19.03
CA LEU A 385 1.98 -11.78 19.81
C LEU A 385 2.84 -12.96 20.32
N PHE A 386 2.54 -13.41 21.54
CA PHE A 386 3.14 -14.62 22.10
C PHE A 386 2.38 -15.84 21.61
N MET A 387 2.89 -17.04 21.84
CA MET A 387 2.14 -18.28 21.61
C MET A 387 1.90 -19.02 22.92
N GLU A 388 0.72 -19.62 23.05
CA GLU A 388 0.38 -20.48 24.18
C GLU A 388 -0.45 -21.68 23.73
N ASN A 389 -0.45 -22.74 24.54
CA ASN A 389 -1.31 -23.89 24.32
C ASN A 389 -2.70 -23.60 24.89
N VAL A 390 -3.73 -23.67 24.05
CA VAL A 390 -5.13 -23.51 24.43
C VAL A 390 -5.89 -24.77 24.08
N ILE A 391 -6.81 -25.19 24.94
CA ILE A 391 -7.79 -26.24 24.63
C ILE A 391 -9.03 -25.51 24.10
N PRO A 392 -9.36 -25.63 22.79
CA PRO A 392 -10.60 -25.10 22.24
C PRO A 392 -11.81 -25.66 22.99
N GLU A 393 -12.92 -24.91 23.05
CA GLU A 393 -14.13 -25.34 23.78
C GLU A 393 -14.68 -26.69 23.28
N ASP A 394 -14.49 -27.00 22.01
CA ASP A 394 -14.97 -28.22 21.34
C ASP A 394 -13.91 -29.32 21.18
N ASP A 395 -12.72 -29.16 21.76
CA ASP A 395 -11.62 -30.13 21.64
C ASP A 395 -11.11 -30.56 23.02
N THR A 396 -10.44 -31.71 23.06
CA THR A 396 -9.74 -32.25 24.22
C THR A 396 -8.23 -32.10 24.11
N LEU A 397 -7.73 -31.75 22.92
CA LEU A 397 -6.31 -31.56 22.65
C LEU A 397 -5.94 -30.08 22.66
N ALA A 398 -4.82 -29.77 23.32
CA ALA A 398 -4.29 -28.42 23.31
C ALA A 398 -3.67 -28.11 21.94
N THR A 399 -3.95 -26.92 21.43
CA THR A 399 -3.42 -26.38 20.18
C THR A 399 -2.61 -25.12 20.48
N ALA A 400 -1.52 -24.92 19.74
CA ALA A 400 -0.73 -23.71 19.86
C ALA A 400 -1.44 -22.58 19.10
N VAL A 401 -1.80 -21.51 19.81
CA VAL A 401 -2.43 -20.32 19.22
C VAL A 401 -1.66 -19.07 19.65
N TYR A 402 -1.77 -18.00 18.87
CA TYR A 402 -1.24 -16.71 19.29
C TYR A 402 -2.01 -16.20 20.50
N SER A 403 -1.37 -15.39 21.34
CA SER A 403 -1.94 -14.94 22.60
C SER A 403 -1.56 -13.52 22.94
N VAL A 404 -2.54 -12.83 23.51
CA VAL A 404 -2.39 -11.49 24.07
C VAL A 404 -3.14 -11.40 25.40
N VAL A 405 -2.64 -10.60 26.34
CA VAL A 405 -3.38 -10.19 27.53
C VAL A 405 -4.15 -8.88 27.26
N HIS A 406 -5.45 -8.89 27.58
CA HIS A 406 -6.35 -7.75 27.43
C HIS A 406 -5.90 -6.53 28.24
N SER A 407 -6.15 -5.34 27.72
CA SER A 407 -6.08 -4.08 28.47
C SER A 407 -7.02 -3.06 27.81
N PRO A 408 -7.53 -2.04 28.53
CA PRO A 408 -8.49 -1.07 27.96
C PRO A 408 -7.98 -0.24 26.77
N ASN A 409 -6.67 -0.28 26.50
CA ASN A 409 -6.03 0.38 25.37
C ASN A 409 -5.41 -0.62 24.38
N LEU A 410 -5.75 -1.92 24.47
CA LEU A 410 -5.24 -2.95 23.58
C LEU A 410 -5.66 -2.67 22.15
N LYS A 411 -4.66 -2.69 21.26
CA LYS A 411 -4.84 -2.68 19.82
C LYS A 411 -3.99 -3.77 19.20
N ILE A 412 -4.52 -4.42 18.16
CA ILE A 412 -3.81 -5.45 17.41
C ILE A 412 -3.79 -5.06 15.94
N TRP A 413 -2.60 -4.85 15.39
CA TRP A 413 -2.38 -4.58 13.98
C TRP A 413 -2.21 -5.92 13.28
N LEU A 414 -3.08 -6.19 12.32
CA LEU A 414 -2.99 -7.34 11.43
C LEU A 414 -2.45 -6.87 10.08
N ARG A 415 -1.56 -7.68 9.50
CA ARG A 415 -0.94 -7.39 8.21
C ARG A 415 -0.88 -8.65 7.36
N TRP A 416 -1.26 -8.50 6.11
CA TRP A 416 -1.22 -9.57 5.12
C TRP A 416 -0.62 -9.07 3.81
N GLY A 417 -0.51 -9.99 2.87
CA GLY A 417 -0.15 -9.75 1.48
C GLY A 417 -0.36 -11.02 0.68
N TRP A 418 0.44 -11.21 -0.35
CA TRP A 418 0.38 -12.41 -1.19
C TRP A 418 1.77 -12.96 -1.50
N TRP A 419 1.82 -14.20 -1.96
CA TRP A 419 3.05 -14.84 -2.36
C TRP A 419 3.56 -14.28 -3.68
N GLY A 420 4.77 -13.71 -3.67
CA GLY A 420 5.33 -12.95 -4.78
C GLY A 420 5.40 -11.44 -4.55
N GLU A 421 4.76 -10.91 -3.49
CA GLU A 421 4.89 -9.48 -3.18
C GLU A 421 6.34 -9.09 -2.90
N TYR A 422 7.05 -9.95 -2.18
CA TYR A 422 8.43 -9.77 -1.75
C TYR A 422 9.31 -10.93 -2.24
N MET A 423 10.58 -10.64 -2.48
CA MET A 423 11.62 -11.61 -2.86
C MET A 423 12.88 -11.35 -2.05
N ASN A 424 13.54 -12.40 -1.56
CA ASN A 424 14.83 -12.28 -0.90
C ASN A 424 15.87 -11.77 -1.91
N ASP A 425 16.50 -10.64 -1.63
CA ASP A 425 17.45 -9.99 -2.53
C ASP A 425 18.79 -10.74 -2.63
N LEU A 426 19.18 -11.48 -1.58
CA LEU A 426 20.39 -12.31 -1.53
C LEU A 426 20.21 -13.65 -2.24
N THR A 427 19.08 -14.34 -2.02
CA THR A 427 18.85 -15.69 -2.57
C THR A 427 18.02 -15.71 -3.84
N GLY A 428 17.26 -14.64 -4.13
CA GLY A 428 16.28 -14.60 -5.22
C GLY A 428 15.04 -15.44 -4.96
N GLU A 429 14.88 -15.98 -3.74
CA GLU A 429 13.76 -16.86 -3.38
C GLU A 429 12.53 -16.06 -2.93
N TYR A 430 11.34 -16.64 -3.13
CA TYR A 430 10.07 -16.05 -2.71
C TYR A 430 9.60 -16.65 -1.38
N PRO A 431 9.57 -15.87 -0.29
CA PRO A 431 9.17 -16.36 1.03
C PRO A 431 7.77 -16.98 1.03
N THR A 432 7.61 -18.19 1.59
CA THR A 432 6.33 -18.94 1.53
C THR A 432 5.46 -18.85 2.77
N HIS A 433 6.02 -18.53 3.93
CA HIS A 433 5.23 -18.21 5.12
C HIS A 433 6.02 -17.43 6.16
N GLU A 434 7.33 -17.66 6.33
CA GLU A 434 8.06 -17.18 7.51
C GLU A 434 9.51 -16.73 7.27
N ASP A 435 10.00 -16.74 6.04
CA ASP A 435 11.44 -16.52 5.73
C ASP A 435 11.88 -15.05 5.71
N PHE A 436 11.40 -14.24 6.65
CA PHE A 436 12.10 -13.00 7.02
C PHE A 436 13.27 -13.29 8.00
N THR A 437 13.75 -14.53 8.08
CA THR A 437 14.57 -15.04 9.21
C THR A 437 16.07 -14.82 9.08
N ASN A 438 16.59 -14.22 8.00
CA ASN A 438 18.02 -13.88 7.92
C ASN A 438 18.30 -12.57 7.18
N SER A 439 18.62 -11.52 7.95
CA SER A 439 19.62 -10.46 7.70
C SER A 439 19.67 -9.64 6.40
N SER A 440 18.72 -9.75 5.46
CA SER A 440 18.47 -8.71 4.44
C SER A 440 16.98 -8.64 4.14
N PHE A 441 16.43 -7.44 4.13
CA PHE A 441 15.00 -7.24 3.91
C PHE A 441 14.63 -7.70 2.49
N PRO A 442 13.57 -8.50 2.32
CA PRO A 442 13.19 -8.91 0.98
C PRO A 442 12.71 -7.68 0.21
N LYS A 443 13.24 -7.53 -1.00
CA LYS A 443 12.88 -6.48 -1.95
C LYS A 443 11.42 -6.68 -2.36
N LYS A 444 10.62 -5.61 -2.33
CA LYS A 444 9.28 -5.63 -2.93
C LYS A 444 9.43 -5.77 -4.46
N VAL A 445 8.84 -6.81 -5.02
CA VAL A 445 8.88 -7.12 -6.47
C VAL A 445 7.50 -7.16 -7.11
N ASP A 446 6.44 -7.29 -6.31
CA ASP A 446 5.05 -7.11 -6.76
C ASP A 446 4.64 -8.05 -7.92
N VAL A 447 5.00 -9.34 -7.81
CA VAL A 447 4.55 -10.41 -8.72
C VAL A 447 3.48 -11.26 -8.04
N VAL A 448 2.64 -11.95 -8.80
CA VAL A 448 1.64 -12.88 -8.25
C VAL A 448 2.02 -14.31 -8.61
N LEU A 449 2.29 -15.11 -7.57
CA LEU A 449 2.67 -16.50 -7.73
C LEU A 449 1.47 -17.43 -7.53
N SER A 450 1.43 -18.50 -8.33
CA SER A 450 0.35 -19.47 -8.29
C SER A 450 0.39 -20.30 -7.01
N ASP A 451 -0.74 -20.43 -6.32
CA ASP A 451 -0.90 -21.30 -5.14
C ASP A 451 -0.67 -22.80 -5.46
N ASN A 452 -0.78 -23.19 -6.73
CA ASN A 452 -0.48 -24.57 -7.16
C ASN A 452 1.02 -24.82 -7.36
N SER A 453 1.86 -23.78 -7.24
CA SER A 453 3.31 -23.90 -7.42
C SER A 453 4.04 -24.19 -6.11
N THR A 454 5.25 -24.75 -6.19
CA THR A 454 6.06 -25.07 -5.00
C THR A 454 7.07 -23.97 -4.72
N SER A 455 7.53 -23.84 -3.46
CA SER A 455 8.58 -22.87 -3.09
C SER A 455 9.84 -22.99 -3.95
N MET A 456 10.16 -24.22 -4.37
CA MET A 456 11.32 -24.54 -5.21
C MET A 456 11.11 -24.22 -6.69
N ASN A 457 9.86 -24.08 -7.14
CA ASN A 457 9.53 -23.76 -8.52
C ASN A 457 8.29 -22.85 -8.59
N PRO A 458 8.42 -21.58 -8.15
CA PRO A 458 7.33 -20.62 -8.12
C PRO A 458 6.94 -20.20 -9.53
N VAL A 459 5.63 -20.17 -9.83
CA VAL A 459 5.12 -19.80 -11.15
C VAL A 459 4.46 -18.43 -11.09
N ASN A 460 5.08 -17.43 -11.71
CA ASN A 460 4.45 -16.14 -12.02
C ASN A 460 3.55 -16.30 -13.25
N TYR A 461 2.28 -15.96 -13.10
CA TYR A 461 1.28 -16.04 -14.17
C TYR A 461 0.77 -14.65 -14.60
N TYR A 462 1.57 -13.60 -14.32
CA TYR A 462 1.42 -12.22 -14.81
C TYR A 462 0.11 -11.52 -14.44
N SER A 463 -0.51 -11.96 -13.34
CA SER A 463 -1.73 -11.39 -12.77
C SER A 463 -1.42 -10.27 -11.75
N GLU A 464 -2.46 -9.62 -11.26
CA GLU A 464 -2.43 -8.59 -10.21
C GLU A 464 -3.46 -8.93 -9.14
N ILE A 465 -3.16 -8.58 -7.89
CA ILE A 465 -4.16 -8.58 -6.83
C ILE A 465 -5.05 -7.34 -6.99
N THR A 466 -6.36 -7.55 -7.04
CA THR A 466 -7.36 -6.47 -7.19
C THR A 466 -8.12 -6.21 -5.90
N HIS A 467 -8.36 -7.25 -5.09
CA HIS A 467 -9.11 -7.14 -3.84
C HIS A 467 -8.55 -8.03 -2.72
N TYR A 468 -8.98 -7.74 -1.49
CA TYR A 468 -8.88 -8.61 -0.33
C TYR A 468 -10.27 -8.89 0.23
N ASP A 469 -10.58 -10.16 0.47
CA ASP A 469 -11.78 -10.60 1.14
C ASP A 469 -11.42 -10.87 2.61
N ILE A 470 -12.13 -10.23 3.55
CA ILE A 470 -11.78 -10.21 4.98
C ILE A 470 -12.94 -10.70 5.85
N ARG A 471 -12.62 -11.57 6.82
CA ARG A 471 -13.53 -12.02 7.88
C ARG A 471 -12.88 -11.94 9.26
N TYR A 472 -13.73 -11.76 10.26
CA TYR A 472 -13.36 -11.74 11.67
C TYR A 472 -14.44 -12.47 12.47
N ASP A 473 -14.04 -13.41 13.32
CA ASP A 473 -14.92 -14.24 14.16
C ASP A 473 -16.06 -14.89 13.38
N ASN A 474 -15.71 -15.50 12.24
CA ASN A 474 -16.63 -16.19 11.31
C ASN A 474 -17.69 -15.28 10.65
N ALA A 475 -17.57 -13.96 10.74
CA ALA A 475 -18.44 -12.99 10.07
C ALA A 475 -17.63 -12.11 9.08
N PRO A 476 -18.26 -11.52 8.04
CA PRO A 476 -17.61 -10.50 7.22
C PRO A 476 -17.13 -9.35 8.11
N PHE A 477 -15.91 -8.86 7.88
CA PHE A 477 -15.36 -7.78 8.67
C PHE A 477 -16.21 -6.51 8.55
N VAL A 478 -16.43 -5.80 9.65
CA VAL A 478 -17.25 -4.58 9.66
C VAL A 478 -16.34 -3.35 9.63
N PHE A 479 -16.43 -2.57 8.56
CA PHE A 479 -15.67 -1.34 8.42
C PHE A 479 -16.53 -0.22 7.84
N ALA A 480 -16.84 0.80 8.65
CA ALA A 480 -17.86 1.81 8.30
C ALA A 480 -17.66 2.52 6.95
N PRO A 481 -16.42 2.86 6.50
CA PRO A 481 -16.21 3.43 5.17
C PRO A 481 -16.54 2.51 3.99
N PHE A 482 -16.66 1.20 4.22
CA PHE A 482 -17.01 0.19 3.22
C PHE A 482 -18.21 -0.62 3.74
N PRO A 483 -19.44 -0.09 3.66
CA PRO A 483 -20.61 -0.72 4.23
C PRO A 483 -20.90 -2.06 3.55
N GLY A 484 -21.23 -3.07 4.36
CA GLY A 484 -21.45 -4.43 3.85
C GLY A 484 -22.62 -4.57 2.86
N SER A 485 -23.56 -3.62 2.82
CA SER A 485 -24.63 -3.60 1.81
C SER A 485 -24.14 -3.44 0.38
N GLU A 486 -22.93 -2.91 0.19
CA GLU A 486 -22.33 -2.63 -1.12
C GLU A 486 -21.08 -3.47 -1.38
N TYR A 487 -20.30 -3.74 -0.32
CA TYR A 487 -18.97 -4.34 -0.44
C TYR A 487 -18.89 -5.79 0.05
N ASN A 488 -19.96 -6.36 0.60
CA ASN A 488 -19.92 -7.78 0.94
C ASN A 488 -19.98 -8.64 -0.33
N TYR A 489 -19.09 -9.62 -0.40
CA TYR A 489 -19.08 -10.66 -1.42
C TYR A 489 -19.49 -12.00 -0.78
N ARG A 490 -20.37 -12.73 -1.45
CA ARG A 490 -20.86 -14.03 -1.00
C ARG A 490 -20.35 -15.13 -1.94
N ASP A 491 -19.68 -16.12 -1.37
CA ASP A 491 -19.26 -17.34 -2.07
C ASP A 491 -20.44 -18.26 -2.39
N ASP A 492 -20.22 -19.22 -3.29
CA ASP A 492 -21.22 -20.24 -3.65
C ASP A 492 -21.67 -21.10 -2.47
N ASP A 493 -20.82 -21.27 -1.45
CA ASP A 493 -21.13 -22.01 -0.23
C ASP A 493 -21.94 -21.18 0.80
N GLY A 494 -22.23 -19.92 0.49
CA GLY A 494 -22.95 -18.98 1.34
C GLY A 494 -22.07 -18.20 2.31
N THR A 495 -20.75 -18.42 2.31
CA THR A 495 -19.81 -17.65 3.11
C THR A 495 -19.75 -16.20 2.65
N GLU A 496 -19.86 -15.26 3.59
CA GLU A 496 -19.76 -13.82 3.30
C GLU A 496 -18.44 -13.22 3.78
N TRP A 497 -17.88 -12.36 2.94
CA TRP A 497 -16.64 -11.62 3.15
C TRP A 497 -16.86 -10.14 2.92
N LEU A 498 -16.14 -9.29 3.65
CA LEU A 498 -15.98 -7.90 3.22
C LEU A 498 -14.93 -7.87 2.10
N ARG A 499 -15.32 -7.44 0.89
CA ARG A 499 -14.41 -7.29 -0.26
C ARG A 499 -13.89 -5.86 -0.33
N LEU A 500 -12.58 -5.70 -0.10
CA LEU A 500 -11.89 -4.42 -0.14
C LEU A 500 -11.00 -4.31 -1.39
N PRO A 501 -11.11 -3.25 -2.20
CA PRO A 501 -10.18 -3.03 -3.30
C PRO A 501 -8.78 -2.72 -2.79
N VAL A 502 -7.73 -3.11 -3.53
CA VAL A 502 -6.34 -2.81 -3.15
C VAL A 502 -6.02 -1.31 -3.07
N SER A 503 -6.83 -0.46 -3.72
CA SER A 503 -6.76 1.00 -3.65
C SER A 503 -7.41 1.60 -2.39
N SER A 504 -8.00 0.77 -1.52
CA SER A 504 -8.60 1.20 -0.26
C SER A 504 -7.58 1.86 0.68
N PRO A 505 -7.99 2.88 1.48
CA PRO A 505 -7.11 3.50 2.48
C PRO A 505 -6.59 2.53 3.56
N LEU A 506 -7.29 1.41 3.82
CA LEU A 506 -6.81 0.36 4.72
C LEU A 506 -5.57 -0.37 4.16
N ASN A 507 -5.39 -0.35 2.84
CA ASN A 507 -4.36 -1.10 2.14
C ASN A 507 -4.36 -2.58 2.59
N GLN A 508 -3.20 -3.12 2.98
CA GLN A 508 -3.04 -4.51 3.41
C GLN A 508 -2.95 -4.65 4.95
N SER A 509 -3.60 -3.76 5.70
CA SER A 509 -3.59 -3.81 7.18
C SER A 509 -4.93 -3.36 7.79
N ILE A 510 -5.27 -3.94 8.94
CA ILE A 510 -6.32 -3.45 9.83
C ILE A 510 -5.81 -3.33 11.25
N VAL A 511 -6.52 -2.54 12.04
CA VAL A 511 -6.31 -2.43 13.49
C VAL A 511 -7.58 -2.90 14.17
N LEU A 512 -7.46 -3.95 14.98
CA LEU A 512 -8.50 -4.34 15.92
C LEU A 512 -8.36 -3.49 17.19
N THR A 513 -9.45 -2.89 17.63
CA THR A 513 -9.52 -2.09 18.86
C THR A 513 -10.16 -2.86 20.00
N THR A 514 -10.01 -2.36 21.23
CA THR A 514 -10.50 -3.02 22.47
C THR A 514 -11.92 -3.58 22.39
N ASP A 515 -12.85 -2.88 21.74
CA ASP A 515 -14.24 -3.33 21.52
C ASP A 515 -14.40 -4.56 20.61
N GLN A 516 -13.35 -4.90 19.86
CA GLN A 516 -13.29 -6.07 18.97
C GLN A 516 -12.42 -7.21 19.52
N VAL A 517 -11.62 -6.93 20.56
CA VAL A 517 -10.67 -7.89 21.17
C VAL A 517 -11.00 -8.13 22.65
N GLU A 518 -12.25 -8.48 22.93
CA GLU A 518 -12.68 -8.90 24.26
C GLU A 518 -12.02 -10.23 24.67
N PRO A 519 -11.95 -10.58 25.97
CA PRO A 519 -11.39 -11.87 26.37
C PRO A 519 -12.12 -13.07 25.74
N GLY A 520 -11.38 -13.90 25.00
CA GLY A 520 -11.94 -15.01 24.23
C GLY A 520 -11.00 -15.54 23.15
N LEU A 521 -11.46 -16.55 22.42
CA LEU A 521 -10.81 -17.03 21.18
C LEU A 521 -11.33 -16.21 20.01
N HIS A 522 -10.41 -15.73 19.18
CA HIS A 522 -10.72 -14.97 17.98
C HIS A 522 -10.05 -15.58 16.76
N LYS A 523 -10.68 -15.35 15.61
CA LYS A 523 -10.23 -15.84 14.32
C LYS A 523 -10.25 -14.73 13.29
N PHE A 524 -9.10 -14.47 12.68
CA PHE A 524 -8.98 -13.59 11.54
C PHE A 524 -8.70 -14.40 10.27
N GLU A 525 -9.45 -14.10 9.20
CA GLU A 525 -9.31 -14.77 7.92
C GLU A 525 -9.21 -13.72 6.81
N VAL A 526 -8.25 -13.91 5.91
CA VAL A 526 -8.07 -13.04 4.75
C VAL A 526 -7.71 -13.85 3.52
N ARG A 527 -8.24 -13.46 2.37
CA ARG A 527 -7.79 -13.99 1.07
C ARG A 527 -7.65 -12.87 0.05
N CYS A 528 -6.65 -12.98 -0.81
CA CYS A 528 -6.50 -12.10 -1.97
C CYS A 528 -7.32 -12.61 -3.15
N VAL A 529 -7.79 -11.66 -3.97
CA VAL A 529 -8.50 -11.90 -5.22
C VAL A 529 -7.69 -11.25 -6.34
N ASP A 530 -7.44 -12.00 -7.40
CA ASP A 530 -6.65 -11.51 -8.52
C ASP A 530 -7.49 -10.85 -9.61
N MET A 531 -6.87 -10.42 -10.71
CA MET A 531 -7.57 -9.76 -11.82
C MET A 531 -8.43 -10.70 -12.67
N GLN A 532 -8.33 -12.02 -12.46
CA GLN A 532 -9.22 -13.02 -13.04
C GLN A 532 -10.55 -13.10 -12.25
N GLY A 533 -10.63 -12.42 -11.10
CA GLY A 533 -11.71 -12.62 -10.13
C GLY A 533 -11.56 -13.89 -9.30
N ILE A 534 -10.40 -14.58 -9.40
CA ILE A 534 -10.16 -15.83 -8.68
C ILE A 534 -9.59 -15.50 -7.30
N SER A 535 -10.28 -15.99 -6.27
CA SER A 535 -9.84 -15.87 -4.88
C SER A 535 -8.79 -16.93 -4.55
N SER A 536 -7.93 -16.62 -3.57
CA SER A 536 -7.02 -17.61 -3.02
C SER A 536 -7.77 -18.83 -2.50
N LYS A 537 -7.32 -20.05 -2.89
CA LYS A 537 -8.01 -21.31 -2.57
C LYS A 537 -8.07 -21.56 -1.06
N ASN A 538 -6.97 -21.25 -0.37
CA ASN A 538 -6.84 -21.38 1.07
C ASN A 538 -6.70 -19.96 1.65
N PRO A 539 -7.73 -19.42 2.33
CA PRO A 539 -7.59 -18.19 3.08
C PRO A 539 -6.45 -18.31 4.10
N ALA A 540 -5.70 -17.23 4.29
CA ALA A 540 -4.73 -17.16 5.37
C ALA A 540 -5.48 -16.90 6.68
N VAL A 541 -5.23 -17.75 7.68
CA VAL A 541 -5.93 -17.75 8.97
C VAL A 541 -4.94 -17.53 10.09
N ILE A 542 -5.32 -16.68 11.05
CA ILE A 542 -4.66 -16.59 12.35
C ILE A 542 -5.70 -16.69 13.44
N ASP A 543 -5.53 -17.71 14.28
CA ASP A 543 -6.25 -17.86 15.53
C ASP A 543 -5.43 -17.25 16.66
N PHE A 544 -6.09 -16.45 17.49
CA PHE A 544 -5.46 -15.88 18.66
C PHE A 544 -6.42 -15.83 19.85
N VAL A 545 -5.88 -15.99 21.05
CA VAL A 545 -6.62 -15.87 22.30
C VAL A 545 -6.31 -14.53 22.95
N VAL A 546 -7.37 -13.84 23.37
CA VAL A 546 -7.26 -12.69 24.26
C VAL A 546 -7.55 -13.18 25.69
N ARG A 547 -6.52 -13.15 26.54
CA ARG A 547 -6.65 -13.50 27.96
C ARG A 547 -7.12 -12.29 28.74
N ALA A 548 -8.07 -12.49 29.65
CA ALA A 548 -8.35 -11.49 30.68
C ALA A 548 -7.09 -11.18 31.49
N GLN A 549 -6.90 -9.92 31.87
CA GLN A 549 -5.83 -9.52 32.76
C GLN A 549 -6.10 -10.07 34.17
N ILE A 550 -5.08 -10.69 34.78
CA ILE A 550 -5.11 -11.12 36.18
C ILE A 550 -4.29 -10.14 37.02
N ASP A 551 -4.98 -9.39 37.87
CA ASP A 551 -4.34 -8.46 38.80
C ASP A 551 -3.39 -9.21 39.75
N PRO A 552 -2.25 -8.61 40.14
CA PRO A 552 -1.24 -9.26 40.99
C PRO A 552 -1.80 -9.87 42.27
N ALA A 553 -2.80 -9.22 42.88
CA ALA A 553 -3.45 -9.71 44.10
C ALA A 553 -4.21 -11.03 43.91
N ASN A 554 -4.67 -11.31 42.69
CA ASN A 554 -5.47 -12.48 42.34
C ASN A 554 -4.64 -13.64 41.75
N ARG A 555 -3.34 -13.43 41.54
CA ARG A 555 -2.43 -14.50 41.10
C ARG A 555 -2.21 -15.50 42.23
N ASN A 556 -1.94 -16.77 41.92
CA ASN A 556 -1.64 -17.79 42.93
C ASN A 556 -0.52 -18.74 42.50
N GLY A 557 0.19 -19.31 43.46
CA GLY A 557 1.18 -20.35 43.20
C GLY A 557 2.49 -19.89 42.56
N VAL A 558 3.28 -20.88 42.15
CA VAL A 558 4.62 -20.75 41.57
C VAL A 558 4.68 -21.50 40.24
N LEU A 559 5.25 -20.86 39.22
CA LEU A 559 5.64 -21.52 37.97
C LEU A 559 7.15 -21.74 37.97
N ILE A 560 7.58 -22.99 37.80
CA ILE A 560 8.97 -23.39 37.62
C ILE A 560 9.18 -23.62 36.12
N ILE A 561 10.12 -22.89 35.54
CA ILE A 561 10.54 -23.03 34.14
C ILE A 561 11.90 -23.69 34.16
N ASP A 562 11.91 -24.93 33.67
CA ASP A 562 13.12 -25.71 33.52
C ASP A 562 13.69 -25.57 32.11
N ASP A 563 14.83 -24.88 32.01
CA ASP A 563 15.57 -24.66 30.78
C ASP A 563 16.79 -25.59 30.62
N ASP A 564 16.89 -26.62 31.46
CA ASP A 564 17.93 -27.63 31.33
C ASP A 564 17.57 -28.71 30.32
N GLU A 565 18.58 -29.11 29.55
CA GLU A 565 18.56 -30.41 28.91
C GLU A 565 19.02 -31.47 29.92
N ASN A 566 18.23 -32.54 30.06
CA ASN A 566 18.56 -33.66 30.94
C ASN A 566 20.01 -34.14 30.72
N ASN A 567 20.82 -34.08 31.78
CA ASN A 567 22.18 -34.59 31.79
C ASN A 567 22.46 -35.38 33.07
N VAL A 568 22.56 -36.70 32.94
CA VAL A 568 22.73 -37.65 34.05
C VAL A 568 23.91 -37.33 34.99
N ASN A 569 24.93 -36.61 34.53
CA ASN A 569 26.12 -36.31 35.34
C ASN A 569 26.15 -34.88 35.89
N LEU A 570 25.46 -33.94 35.24
CA LEU A 570 25.58 -32.51 35.51
C LEU A 570 24.26 -31.92 36.04
N SER A 571 23.14 -32.22 35.39
CA SER A 571 21.80 -31.72 35.69
C SER A 571 20.77 -32.83 35.39
N PRO A 572 20.66 -33.86 36.24
CA PRO A 572 19.72 -34.95 36.03
C PRO A 572 18.29 -34.43 36.23
N ASP A 573 17.47 -34.54 35.18
CA ASP A 573 16.15 -33.90 35.08
C ASP A 573 15.28 -34.07 36.33
N GLN A 574 15.01 -35.31 36.73
CA GLN A 574 14.16 -35.62 37.89
C GLN A 574 14.73 -35.07 39.21
N ALA A 575 16.04 -35.13 39.41
CA ALA A 575 16.66 -34.68 40.65
C ALA A 575 16.64 -33.15 40.78
N VAL A 576 16.77 -32.46 39.65
CA VAL A 576 16.66 -31.00 39.59
C VAL A 576 15.20 -30.57 39.76
N ASP A 577 14.26 -31.21 39.07
CA ASP A 577 12.82 -30.96 39.25
C ASP A 577 12.38 -31.15 40.71
N ASP A 578 12.78 -32.26 41.33
CA ASP A 578 12.44 -32.57 42.72
C ASP A 578 12.98 -31.50 43.69
N LEU A 579 14.18 -30.98 43.43
CA LEU A 579 14.77 -29.89 44.21
C LEU A 579 13.92 -28.61 44.13
N TYR A 580 13.55 -28.15 42.93
CA TYR A 580 12.73 -26.95 42.78
C TYR A 580 11.33 -27.13 43.34
N MET A 581 10.75 -28.33 43.19
CA MET A 581 9.47 -28.69 43.82
C MET A 581 9.57 -28.65 45.35
N GLU A 582 10.64 -29.20 45.94
CA GLU A 582 10.87 -29.11 47.39
C GLU A 582 11.06 -27.66 47.88
N MET A 583 11.81 -26.84 47.13
CA MET A 583 11.98 -25.42 47.45
C MET A 583 10.64 -24.68 47.41
N ALA A 584 9.82 -24.93 46.40
CA ALA A 584 8.49 -24.32 46.28
C ALA A 584 7.54 -24.79 47.40
N ARG A 585 7.54 -26.09 47.76
CA ARG A 585 6.81 -26.61 48.92
C ARG A 585 7.26 -25.98 50.23
N GLY A 586 8.56 -25.67 50.35
CA GLY A 586 9.14 -24.95 51.48
C GLY A 586 8.55 -23.56 51.72
N LEU A 587 7.93 -22.96 50.70
CA LEU A 587 7.16 -21.70 50.80
C LEU A 587 5.74 -21.90 51.37
N GLY A 588 5.38 -23.13 51.75
CA GLY A 588 4.06 -23.48 52.28
C GLY A 588 3.01 -23.76 51.20
N LEU A 589 3.43 -23.93 49.95
CA LEU A 589 2.56 -24.24 48.81
C LEU A 589 2.31 -25.75 48.72
N ASN A 590 1.13 -26.12 48.26
CA ASN A 590 0.82 -27.52 47.92
C ASN A 590 1.10 -27.80 46.43
N ASP A 591 1.15 -29.08 46.06
CA ASP A 591 1.48 -29.52 44.70
C ASP A 591 0.53 -29.00 43.61
N ALA A 592 -0.71 -28.61 43.94
CA ALA A 592 -1.65 -28.01 42.98
C ALA A 592 -1.41 -26.50 42.77
N GLU A 593 -0.50 -25.90 43.55
CA GLU A 593 -0.10 -24.50 43.45
C GLU A 593 1.30 -24.35 42.83
N ILE A 594 1.89 -25.44 42.36
CA ILE A 594 3.23 -25.47 41.78
C ILE A 594 3.13 -26.15 40.42
N ASP A 595 3.46 -25.42 39.36
CA ASP A 595 3.51 -25.96 38.00
C ASP A 595 4.96 -25.95 37.50
N VAL A 596 5.37 -27.03 36.83
CA VAL A 596 6.69 -27.16 36.19
C VAL A 596 6.51 -27.26 34.69
N VAL A 597 7.23 -26.43 33.93
CA VAL A 597 7.22 -26.43 32.45
C VAL A 597 8.63 -26.59 31.92
N LYS A 598 8.80 -27.47 30.92
CA LYS A 598 10.08 -27.74 30.26
C LYS A 598 10.27 -26.81 29.05
N TYR A 599 11.43 -26.16 28.96
CA TYR A 599 11.81 -25.29 27.85
C TYR A 599 12.31 -26.09 26.64
N SER A 600 13.17 -27.11 26.84
CA SER A 600 13.76 -27.92 25.76
C SER A 600 12.88 -29.15 25.43
N PRO A 601 12.79 -29.60 24.16
CA PRO A 601 11.71 -30.43 23.69
C PRO A 601 12.08 -31.91 23.82
N ASN A 602 11.20 -32.71 24.40
CA ASN A 602 10.79 -34.03 23.88
C ASN A 602 9.80 -34.66 24.87
N GLY A 603 8.58 -34.13 24.91
CA GLY A 603 7.50 -34.70 25.72
C GLY A 603 6.19 -33.91 25.63
N ASN A 604 5.08 -34.57 26.00
CA ASN A 604 3.82 -33.88 26.31
C ASN A 604 4.09 -32.75 27.31
N GLY A 605 3.56 -31.54 27.06
CA GLY A 605 3.73 -30.37 27.93
C GLY A 605 4.77 -29.34 27.49
N SER A 606 5.37 -29.49 26.29
CA SER A 606 6.27 -28.45 25.74
C SER A 606 5.52 -27.15 25.43
N LEU A 607 6.15 -26.03 25.80
CA LEU A 607 5.64 -24.70 25.48
C LEU A 607 5.81 -24.39 23.99
N PRO A 608 4.77 -23.84 23.33
CA PRO A 608 4.85 -23.46 21.93
C PRO A 608 5.79 -22.27 21.74
N MET A 609 6.44 -22.22 20.58
CA MET A 609 7.46 -21.23 20.26
C MET A 609 6.98 -20.25 19.21
N ASP A 610 6.97 -18.96 19.53
CA ASP A 610 6.59 -17.91 18.57
C ASP A 610 7.69 -17.60 17.54
N TYR A 611 7.41 -16.69 16.61
CA TYR A 611 8.36 -16.38 15.53
C TYR A 611 9.69 -15.79 16.04
N ARG A 612 9.69 -15.11 17.20
CA ARG A 612 10.92 -14.58 17.84
C ARG A 612 11.66 -15.67 18.62
N LYS A 613 11.17 -16.91 18.56
CA LYS A 613 11.66 -18.08 19.28
C LYS A 613 11.41 -18.00 20.79
N ARG A 614 10.43 -17.21 21.22
CA ARG A 614 10.02 -17.08 22.62
C ARG A 614 8.99 -18.17 22.95
N LYS A 615 9.00 -18.63 24.20
CA LYS A 615 8.09 -19.66 24.72
C LYS A 615 7.24 -19.19 25.88
N LEU A 616 7.62 -18.10 26.55
CA LEU A 616 6.92 -17.60 27.73
C LEU A 616 5.94 -16.49 27.37
N ALA A 617 4.68 -16.88 27.14
CA ALA A 617 3.59 -15.93 26.98
C ALA A 617 3.21 -15.27 28.32
N LEU A 618 2.97 -13.95 28.30
CA LEU A 618 2.46 -13.23 29.48
C LEU A 618 1.15 -13.83 30.00
N GLY A 619 0.31 -14.38 29.11
CA GLY A 619 -0.94 -15.08 29.46
C GLY A 619 -0.74 -16.27 30.41
N LEU A 620 0.40 -16.98 30.29
CA LEU A 620 0.81 -18.03 31.22
C LEU A 620 1.38 -17.41 32.51
N LEU A 621 2.34 -16.49 32.38
CA LEU A 621 3.09 -15.93 33.52
C LEU A 621 2.16 -15.24 34.53
N GLN A 622 1.15 -14.50 34.06
CA GLN A 622 0.24 -13.75 34.94
C GLN A 622 -0.66 -14.63 35.83
N LYS A 623 -0.68 -15.96 35.66
CA LYS A 623 -1.42 -16.85 36.56
C LYS A 623 -0.73 -16.99 37.92
N TYR A 624 0.59 -16.80 37.96
CA TYR A 624 1.43 -17.12 39.11
C TYR A 624 1.92 -15.88 39.85
N ARG A 625 2.09 -16.02 41.17
CA ARG A 625 2.69 -14.95 42.00
C ARG A 625 4.19 -14.86 41.78
N MET A 626 4.82 -16.01 41.55
CA MET A 626 6.26 -16.13 41.36
C MET A 626 6.56 -17.06 40.19
N VAL A 627 7.57 -16.68 39.42
CA VAL A 627 8.15 -17.48 38.36
C VAL A 627 9.60 -17.78 38.76
N ILE A 628 9.98 -19.05 38.76
CA ILE A 628 11.34 -19.51 38.96
C ILE A 628 11.85 -20.00 37.61
N TYR A 629 12.79 -19.28 37.01
CA TYR A 629 13.48 -19.72 35.79
C TYR A 629 14.79 -20.34 36.20
N HIS A 630 15.04 -21.60 35.81
CA HIS A 630 16.33 -22.23 36.07
C HIS A 630 17.02 -22.81 34.84
N SER A 631 18.35 -22.68 34.81
CA SER A 631 19.25 -23.48 33.97
C SER A 631 20.54 -23.78 34.73
N ASP A 632 20.57 -24.95 35.36
CA ASP A 632 21.63 -25.42 36.23
C ASP A 632 22.66 -26.30 35.51
N ASN A 633 22.49 -26.58 34.22
CA ASN A 633 23.47 -27.32 33.42
C ASN A 633 24.69 -26.44 33.07
N PRO A 634 25.88 -26.69 33.66
CA PRO A 634 27.07 -25.86 33.40
C PRO A 634 27.66 -26.05 32.00
N GLY A 635 27.18 -27.03 31.22
CA GLY A 635 27.58 -27.26 29.84
C GLY A 635 26.69 -26.57 28.80
N LYS A 636 25.61 -25.89 29.23
CA LYS A 636 24.62 -25.27 28.33
C LYS A 636 24.30 -23.85 28.78
N SER A 637 24.24 -22.93 27.83
CA SER A 637 24.01 -21.51 28.13
C SER A 637 22.56 -21.18 28.49
N GLY A 638 21.63 -22.10 28.29
CA GLY A 638 20.18 -21.85 28.31
C GLY A 638 19.74 -20.78 27.31
N ASN A 639 18.50 -20.32 27.47
CA ASN A 639 17.73 -19.52 26.51
C ASN A 639 17.09 -18.25 27.11
N LEU A 640 17.52 -17.83 28.31
CA LEU A 640 16.93 -16.69 29.03
C LEU A 640 16.89 -15.40 28.18
N ASN A 641 17.87 -15.17 27.30
CA ASN A 641 17.92 -14.01 26.42
C ASN A 641 16.80 -13.95 25.37
N LEU A 642 16.14 -15.07 25.07
CA LEU A 642 14.97 -15.10 24.18
C LEU A 642 13.73 -14.58 24.92
N GLU A 643 13.62 -14.80 26.23
CA GLU A 643 12.41 -14.55 27.01
C GLU A 643 12.29 -13.14 27.63
N ASN A 644 13.14 -12.22 27.18
CA ASN A 644 13.20 -10.86 27.71
C ASN A 644 11.83 -10.18 27.77
N ASP A 645 11.05 -10.23 26.69
CA ASP A 645 9.83 -9.42 26.54
C ASP A 645 8.74 -9.88 27.53
N GLY A 646 8.43 -11.18 27.55
CA GLY A 646 7.39 -11.75 28.42
C GLY A 646 7.72 -11.58 29.90
N LEU A 647 8.97 -11.83 30.29
CA LEU A 647 9.44 -11.67 31.67
C LEU A 647 9.48 -10.19 32.10
N SER A 648 9.87 -9.29 31.19
CA SER A 648 9.83 -7.84 31.45
C SER A 648 8.41 -7.39 31.75
N LEU A 649 7.45 -7.77 30.91
CA LEU A 649 6.04 -7.42 31.09
C LEU A 649 5.46 -8.02 32.39
N PHE A 650 5.83 -9.26 32.73
CA PHE A 650 5.41 -9.88 33.98
C PHE A 650 5.91 -9.12 35.22
N MET A 651 7.20 -8.77 35.25
CA MET A 651 7.82 -8.02 36.34
C MET A 651 7.25 -6.60 36.47
N GLN A 652 7.05 -5.91 35.34
CA GLN A 652 6.46 -4.56 35.33
C GLN A 652 4.99 -4.57 35.80
N ASN A 653 4.30 -5.69 35.63
CA ASN A 653 2.97 -5.95 36.15
C ASN A 653 3.00 -6.62 37.53
N GLY A 654 3.99 -6.32 38.38
CA GLY A 654 4.05 -6.74 39.78
C GLY A 654 4.31 -8.23 40.03
N GLY A 655 4.89 -8.93 39.04
CA GLY A 655 5.34 -10.31 39.19
C GLY A 655 6.62 -10.43 40.02
N ASN A 656 6.86 -11.60 40.61
CA ASN A 656 8.12 -11.94 41.27
C ASN A 656 8.90 -12.95 40.43
N LEU A 657 10.15 -12.65 40.10
CA LEU A 657 11.00 -13.52 39.28
C LEU A 657 12.23 -13.95 40.08
N VAL A 658 12.50 -15.25 40.08
CA VAL A 658 13.75 -15.85 40.55
C VAL A 658 14.46 -16.44 39.33
N ILE A 659 15.74 -16.10 39.16
CA ILE A 659 16.59 -16.68 38.11
C ILE A 659 17.66 -17.51 38.83
N SER A 660 17.62 -18.82 38.64
CA SER A 660 18.70 -19.72 39.03
C SER A 660 19.50 -20.12 37.80
N TYR A 661 20.81 -19.94 37.84
CA TYR A 661 21.65 -20.21 36.69
C TYR A 661 23.07 -20.58 37.12
N THR A 662 23.80 -21.22 36.22
CA THR A 662 25.25 -21.38 36.35
C THR A 662 26.02 -20.09 36.00
N HIS A 663 27.35 -20.15 36.01
CA HIS A 663 28.23 -19.09 35.50
C HIS A 663 27.88 -18.56 34.10
N LEU A 664 27.13 -19.32 33.29
CA LEU A 664 26.68 -18.94 31.95
C LEU A 664 25.56 -17.88 31.94
N VAL A 665 25.01 -17.50 33.11
CA VAL A 665 24.09 -16.36 33.24
C VAL A 665 24.70 -15.06 32.68
N LYS A 666 26.02 -14.94 32.78
CA LYS A 666 26.74 -13.76 32.29
C LYS A 666 26.49 -13.51 30.81
N SER A 667 26.66 -14.53 29.98
CA SER A 667 26.43 -14.40 28.54
C SER A 667 24.98 -14.08 28.21
N GLN A 668 24.03 -14.58 29.00
CA GLN A 668 22.60 -14.31 28.81
C GLN A 668 22.26 -12.85 29.12
N LEU A 669 22.69 -12.35 30.29
CA LEU A 669 22.44 -10.97 30.69
C LEU A 669 23.18 -9.96 29.79
N GLU A 670 24.39 -10.27 29.35
CA GLU A 670 25.10 -9.46 28.33
C GLU A 670 24.36 -9.44 26.99
N ALA A 671 23.78 -10.56 26.55
CA ALA A 671 23.01 -10.62 25.32
C ALA A 671 21.73 -9.79 25.41
N ILE A 672 21.00 -9.86 26.53
CA ILE A 672 19.81 -9.03 26.80
C ILE A 672 20.20 -7.54 26.78
N SER A 673 21.29 -7.19 27.47
CA SER A 673 21.83 -5.83 27.51
C SER A 673 22.20 -5.31 26.11
N LYS A 674 22.97 -6.08 25.31
CA LYS A 674 23.37 -5.70 23.95
C LYS A 674 22.19 -5.56 22.98
N ARG A 675 21.12 -6.35 23.15
CA ARG A 675 19.89 -6.23 22.34
C ARG A 675 19.07 -4.98 22.66
N THR A 676 19.14 -4.50 23.90
CA THR A 676 18.29 -3.41 24.41
C THR A 676 19.01 -2.06 24.46
N PHE A 677 20.34 -2.04 24.46
CA PHE A 677 21.14 -0.82 24.61
C PHE A 677 21.51 -0.16 23.27
N LYS A 678 20.95 1.02 22.99
CA LYS A 678 21.47 1.96 21.97
C LYS A 678 22.17 3.14 22.67
N PRO A 679 23.48 3.39 22.43
CA PRO A 679 24.24 4.42 23.15
C PRO A 679 23.68 5.85 23.01
N ASP A 680 22.92 6.13 21.95
CA ASP A 680 22.55 7.48 21.52
C ASP A 680 21.12 7.90 21.96
N ALA A 681 20.34 7.00 22.58
CA ALA A 681 18.90 7.21 22.86
C ALA A 681 18.55 7.42 24.35
N GLY A 682 19.52 7.36 25.26
CA GLY A 682 19.25 7.34 26.71
C GLY A 682 18.98 5.92 27.25
N THR A 683 18.97 5.78 28.57
CA THR A 683 18.95 4.47 29.27
C THR A 683 17.65 3.71 29.07
N GLU A 684 17.69 2.57 28.38
CA GLU A 684 16.53 1.67 28.25
C GLU A 684 16.93 0.21 28.55
N PRO A 685 16.54 -0.34 29.72
CA PRO A 685 16.62 -1.78 29.93
C PRO A 685 15.25 -2.35 30.34
N SER A 686 14.73 -3.35 29.61
CA SER A 686 13.38 -3.90 29.88
C SER A 686 13.38 -5.01 30.95
N LEU A 687 14.25 -6.02 30.91
CA LEU A 687 14.36 -7.02 32.00
C LEU A 687 15.49 -6.68 32.99
N ILE A 688 16.63 -6.22 32.48
CA ILE A 688 17.83 -5.88 33.28
C ILE A 688 17.52 -4.84 34.37
N LYS A 689 16.69 -3.83 34.04
CA LYS A 689 16.27 -2.80 35.01
C LYS A 689 15.27 -3.35 36.02
N ALA A 690 14.35 -4.21 35.58
CA ALA A 690 13.39 -4.85 36.48
C ALA A 690 14.09 -5.73 37.52
N LEU A 691 15.25 -6.31 37.16
CA LEU A 691 16.14 -7.03 38.06
C LEU A 691 17.01 -6.12 38.95
N GLY A 692 16.94 -4.79 38.77
CA GLY A 692 17.76 -3.83 39.52
C GLY A 692 19.24 -3.79 39.11
N LEU A 693 19.57 -4.19 37.88
CA LEU A 693 20.95 -4.29 37.42
C LEU A 693 21.38 -3.05 36.61
N PRO A 694 22.69 -2.70 36.61
CA PRO A 694 23.21 -1.68 35.72
C PRO A 694 23.05 -2.10 34.25
N ASN A 695 22.93 -1.14 33.33
CA ASN A 695 22.60 -1.37 31.92
C ASN A 695 23.47 -2.44 31.24
N ILE A 696 24.75 -2.50 31.60
CA ILE A 696 25.69 -3.54 31.17
C ILE A 696 26.24 -4.17 32.45
N PRO A 697 25.62 -5.26 32.96
CA PRO A 697 26.08 -5.93 34.17
C PRO A 697 27.50 -6.46 33.98
N LYS A 698 28.45 -5.97 34.79
CA LYS A 698 29.81 -6.51 34.83
C LYS A 698 29.84 -7.65 35.83
N LEU A 699 29.77 -8.87 35.32
CA LEU A 699 29.91 -10.08 36.12
C LEU A 699 31.35 -10.58 36.03
N GLU A 700 32.02 -10.72 37.18
CA GLU A 700 33.38 -11.26 37.23
C GLU A 700 33.39 -12.74 36.80
N GLU A 701 34.29 -13.07 35.88
CA GLU A 701 34.58 -14.47 35.53
C GLU A 701 35.52 -15.06 36.56
N PHE A 702 35.12 -16.17 37.18
CA PHE A 702 36.01 -16.91 38.06
C PHE A 702 37.10 -17.62 37.23
N VAL A 703 38.36 -17.39 37.61
CA VAL A 703 39.57 -17.91 36.94
C VAL A 703 39.65 -19.45 36.93
N ASN A 704 38.85 -20.13 37.75
CA ASN A 704 38.72 -21.58 37.74
C ASN A 704 37.28 -22.03 38.08
N PRO A 705 36.37 -22.09 37.09
CA PRO A 705 34.96 -22.43 37.29
C PRO A 705 34.73 -23.82 37.88
N ALA A 706 35.72 -24.71 37.84
CA ALA A 706 35.60 -26.07 38.36
C ALA A 706 35.96 -26.21 39.86
N ALA A 707 36.64 -25.21 40.46
CA ALA A 707 37.26 -25.36 41.78
C ALA A 707 36.58 -24.57 42.92
N HIS A 708 35.91 -23.45 42.64
CA HIS A 708 35.40 -22.55 43.68
C HIS A 708 34.11 -21.83 43.26
N VAL A 709 32.94 -22.47 43.44
CA VAL A 709 31.66 -21.94 42.92
C VAL A 709 30.52 -21.93 43.93
N TYR A 710 30.77 -22.12 45.24
CA TYR A 710 29.70 -22.53 46.16
C TYR A 710 29.50 -21.61 47.35
N PHE A 711 28.24 -21.22 47.56
CA PHE A 711 27.81 -20.44 48.72
C PHE A 711 27.57 -21.38 49.91
N GLN A 712 28.56 -21.56 50.78
CA GLN A 712 28.41 -22.48 51.93
C GLN A 712 27.54 -21.87 53.04
N LYS A 713 27.42 -20.55 53.12
CA LYS A 713 26.73 -19.86 54.22
C LYS A 713 26.40 -18.41 53.82
N ALA A 714 25.17 -17.96 54.06
CA ALA A 714 24.82 -16.54 54.11
C ALA A 714 25.07 -15.99 55.50
N ILE A 715 25.84 -14.91 55.59
CA ILE A 715 26.09 -14.22 56.85
C ILE A 715 24.92 -13.28 57.10
N GLY A 716 24.22 -13.49 58.21
CA GLY A 716 23.07 -12.68 58.58
C GLY A 716 23.50 -11.28 58.97
N ASN A 717 22.71 -10.27 58.60
CA ASN A 717 22.94 -8.91 59.09
C ASN A 717 22.60 -8.85 60.58
N THR A 718 23.61 -9.09 61.41
CA THR A 718 23.51 -9.08 62.88
C THR A 718 23.02 -7.76 63.46
N GLN A 719 23.12 -6.64 62.72
CA GLN A 719 22.54 -5.35 63.14
C GLN A 719 21.02 -5.29 63.00
N LEU A 720 20.45 -6.09 62.09
CA LEU A 720 19.00 -6.23 61.90
C LEU A 720 18.43 -7.51 62.57
N GLY A 721 19.27 -8.24 63.32
CA GLY A 721 18.86 -9.44 64.05
C GLY A 721 18.73 -10.71 63.20
N TYR A 722 19.17 -10.70 61.94
CA TYR A 722 19.15 -11.89 61.10
C TYR A 722 20.32 -12.81 61.44
N PRO A 723 20.08 -14.10 61.72
CA PRO A 723 21.14 -15.07 61.94
C PRO A 723 21.78 -15.47 60.61
N ASP A 724 22.98 -16.04 60.69
CA ASP A 724 23.58 -16.69 59.53
C ASP A 724 22.72 -17.88 59.06
N VAL A 725 22.58 -18.03 57.76
CA VAL A 725 21.89 -19.16 57.13
C VAL A 725 22.92 -20.08 56.51
N ASN A 726 22.96 -21.34 56.95
CA ASN A 726 23.81 -22.34 56.30
C ASN A 726 23.18 -22.70 54.96
N LEU A 727 23.94 -22.58 53.88
CA LEU A 727 23.48 -22.85 52.51
C LEU A 727 24.14 -24.09 51.91
N ARG A 728 24.92 -24.82 52.73
CA ARG A 728 25.45 -26.13 52.37
C ARG A 728 24.31 -27.13 52.17
N TYR A 729 24.29 -27.76 51.01
CA TYR A 729 23.51 -28.96 50.74
C TYR A 729 24.31 -30.16 51.30
N GLU A 730 24.18 -30.45 52.59
CA GLU A 730 24.80 -31.64 53.20
C GLU A 730 23.74 -32.74 53.33
N LYS A 731 23.95 -33.83 52.59
CA LYS A 731 23.15 -35.07 52.71
C LYS A 731 24.05 -36.21 53.17
N ASP A 732 23.60 -36.93 54.19
CA ASP A 732 24.35 -38.02 54.81
C ASP A 732 24.46 -39.26 53.89
N ASP A 733 23.50 -39.45 52.99
CA ASP A 733 23.51 -40.53 52.00
C ASP A 733 24.01 -40.04 50.62
N PRO A 734 25.08 -40.63 50.06
CA PRO A 734 25.56 -40.41 48.69
C PRO A 734 24.48 -40.44 47.59
N SER A 735 23.39 -41.19 47.79
CA SER A 735 22.28 -41.31 46.84
C SER A 735 21.25 -40.19 46.91
N GLU A 736 21.30 -39.35 47.95
CA GLU A 736 20.42 -38.18 48.12
C GLU A 736 20.98 -36.89 47.50
N TRP A 737 22.16 -36.98 46.86
CA TRP A 737 22.80 -35.87 46.16
C TRP A 737 22.24 -35.72 44.75
N ILE A 738 21.92 -34.49 44.37
CA ILE A 738 21.27 -34.19 43.09
C ILE A 738 22.16 -34.44 41.86
N SER A 739 23.49 -34.42 42.01
CA SER A 739 24.44 -34.84 40.98
C SER A 739 25.80 -35.21 41.59
N PRO A 740 26.62 -36.05 40.91
CA PRO A 740 27.98 -36.36 41.36
C PRO A 740 28.89 -35.13 41.50
N VAL A 741 28.62 -34.08 40.72
CA VAL A 741 29.36 -32.81 40.81
C VAL A 741 28.99 -32.08 42.10
N VAL A 742 27.70 -31.95 42.42
CA VAL A 742 27.24 -31.35 43.69
C VAL A 742 27.69 -32.18 44.87
N GLN A 743 27.69 -33.51 44.76
CA GLN A 743 28.26 -34.41 45.76
C GLN A 743 29.76 -34.17 46.02
N GLY A 744 30.55 -34.05 44.95
CA GLY A 744 31.98 -33.80 45.06
C GLY A 744 32.35 -32.42 45.62
N THR A 745 31.40 -31.49 45.61
CA THR A 745 31.66 -30.05 45.87
C THR A 745 30.82 -29.44 46.99
N GLN A 746 29.82 -30.16 47.49
CA GLN A 746 28.95 -29.83 48.62
C GLN A 746 28.11 -28.54 48.47
N GLY A 747 27.65 -28.19 47.26
CA GLY A 747 26.72 -27.06 47.09
C GLY A 747 26.30 -26.71 45.66
N PHE A 748 25.46 -25.67 45.52
CA PHE A 748 25.02 -25.06 44.27
C PHE A 748 25.72 -23.71 43.99
N SER A 749 25.72 -23.29 42.71
CA SER A 749 26.49 -22.19 42.11
C SER A 749 26.21 -20.78 42.69
N ASN A 750 27.13 -19.84 42.39
CA ASN A 750 27.25 -18.46 42.89
C ASN A 750 26.03 -17.54 42.68
N VAL A 751 25.79 -16.65 43.66
CA VAL A 751 25.18 -15.31 43.46
C VAL A 751 26.27 -14.38 42.96
N ALA A 752 26.07 -13.73 41.81
CA ALA A 752 26.96 -12.66 41.41
C ALA A 752 26.67 -11.40 42.23
N TYR A 753 27.68 -10.94 42.98
CA TYR A 753 27.68 -9.58 43.49
C TYR A 753 27.90 -8.62 42.32
N PHE A 754 26.96 -7.70 42.12
CA PHE A 754 27.17 -6.54 41.27
C PHE A 754 28.16 -5.61 41.98
N VAL A 755 29.15 -5.11 41.26
CA VAL A 755 30.07 -4.10 41.81
C VAL A 755 29.22 -2.90 42.24
N GLU A 756 29.32 -2.52 43.52
CA GLU A 756 28.77 -1.26 44.01
C GLU A 756 29.37 -0.10 43.19
N GLU A 757 28.53 0.62 42.46
CA GLU A 757 28.83 2.02 42.13
C GLU A 757 28.26 2.86 43.29
N ASP A 758 29.13 3.52 44.05
CA ASP A 758 28.80 4.44 45.14
C ASP A 758 28.15 3.89 46.42
N GLY A 759 28.30 2.58 46.72
CA GLY A 759 28.07 2.05 48.08
C GLY A 759 26.61 1.97 48.54
N VAL A 760 25.65 1.85 47.61
CA VAL A 760 24.23 1.65 47.94
C VAL A 760 23.74 0.28 47.43
N PRO A 761 23.36 -0.65 48.33
CA PRO A 761 22.62 -1.85 47.93
C PRO A 761 21.22 -1.48 47.46
N LEU A 762 20.82 -1.93 46.28
CA LEU A 762 19.46 -1.76 45.74
C LEU A 762 18.47 -2.68 46.48
N HIS A 763 17.98 -2.22 47.64
CA HIS A 763 16.69 -2.67 48.17
C HIS A 763 15.58 -1.91 47.44
N ASN A 764 14.76 -2.60 46.65
CA ASN A 764 13.46 -2.07 46.23
C ASN A 764 12.37 -2.58 47.18
N GLY A 765 12.29 -1.91 48.32
CA GLY A 765 11.07 -1.81 49.11
C GLY A 765 10.92 -0.35 49.50
N GLU A 766 9.79 0.26 49.11
CA GLU A 766 9.30 1.60 49.45
C GLU A 766 9.64 2.75 48.48
N ASN A 767 8.76 2.99 47.49
CA ASN A 767 7.79 4.09 47.54
C ASN A 767 6.86 4.11 46.29
N ILE A 768 5.55 4.02 46.58
CA ILE A 768 4.34 4.20 45.73
C ILE A 768 3.92 3.00 44.88
#